data_AF-A0A518ENA6-F1
#
_entry.id   AF-A0A518ENA6-F1
#
_cell.length_a   1.000
_cell.length_b   1.000
_cell.length_c   1.000
_cell.angle_alpha   90.00
_cell.angle_beta   90.00
_cell.angle_gamma   90.00
#
_symmetry.space_group_name_H-M   'P 1'
#
loop_
_entity.id
_entity.type
_entity.pdbx_description
1 polymer ?
#
loop_
_entity_poly.entity_id
_entity_poly.type
_entity_poly.pdbx_seq_one_letter_code
_entity_poly.pdbx_strand_id
1 'polypeptide(L)'
;MAKKTPKKDGKDKLFVDLIAAAMAFKSRRLWEHADSDDPISVRLEGEEHPLIVSVLGSAGMEVGVSIIRGPNAMRFFEDVLLAGGAVDPGYECELLSMTFDPRSSLPPEFLSPIEGSGRVFGKDASVPSFVEAALGKKPGPMSRPGIRLVLVVLQALLLASAGGKLIPRRWDWRRRVLELSLEGKGKKAKVHDSVVVWPESGDGESEDAGTESTVASAVLGKRWYDETAAAEPTNCVWGVATLASPGIENDPRDLEVVLARDERTGLMLTPQIVEAGHPEELADAFLELFKAELPDDDHRPGLPKQVNFLQKRPALQLGTALDALGVKFTVDPDQEELVEAVNRLRESFYQREPDSLSDGGPDSIHEWKAADKRLTESLFRAGRITKTTMFKERLLAGFFGDAIEGMELLEHGREHGAIDTYLGWILLRYRARPGAPTVAERLRDQRRLGLLEQTLLEARIEAKAIVGRVVSTDPGASLEIENSLTGERHTVHDLTMSKTASVNDGLIVELFPVKEWTFASLVGPSIPPFAIPQTLQQLESRGIEFEDGCMVGDRSGLGELYLFEVPMPIVRNQDGDVIEPMTLTFKIEPGTDVAALLEELPEVSMNSDGTWAMVQEWETSDPFGTFDAGSSSPGDGLVLAEFEVVADELLAHVDSGKRALAVKEQLGSLRGLRYAHTRSTPTPPPGKRPAGMTPPSDMGLGFSGSGS
;
A
#
# COMPACT_ATOMS: atom_id res chain seq x y z
N MET A 1 -57.73 -17.22 11.18
CA MET A 1 -56.84 -16.06 11.38
C MET A 1 -56.96 -15.59 12.83
N ALA A 2 -56.02 -15.95 13.70
CA ALA A 2 -55.99 -15.48 15.08
C ALA A 2 -55.09 -14.24 15.18
N LYS A 3 -55.68 -13.07 15.44
CA LYS A 3 -54.94 -11.83 15.72
C LYS A 3 -54.14 -12.03 17.01
N LYS A 4 -52.81 -12.13 16.90
CA LYS A 4 -51.90 -12.13 18.05
C LYS A 4 -51.86 -10.73 18.65
N THR A 5 -52.18 -10.66 19.93
CA THR A 5 -51.99 -9.50 20.81
C THR A 5 -50.52 -9.04 20.76
N PRO A 6 -50.23 -7.75 20.52
CA PRO A 6 -48.86 -7.25 20.58
C PRO A 6 -48.33 -7.39 22.02
N LYS A 7 -47.13 -7.97 22.17
CA LYS A 7 -46.44 -8.09 23.46
C LYS A 7 -45.99 -6.70 23.92
N LYS A 8 -46.07 -6.48 25.24
CA LYS A 8 -45.96 -5.21 25.96
C LYS A 8 -44.67 -4.40 25.75
N ASP A 9 -43.63 -4.98 25.13
CA ASP A 9 -42.32 -4.34 24.91
C ASP A 9 -41.87 -4.31 23.43
N GLY A 10 -42.71 -4.75 22.48
CA GLY A 10 -42.37 -4.78 21.04
C GLY A 10 -41.30 -5.80 20.61
N LYS A 11 -40.59 -6.44 21.54
CA LYS A 11 -39.52 -7.42 21.26
C LYS A 11 -40.05 -8.79 20.86
N ASP A 12 -39.44 -9.41 19.84
CA ASP A 12 -39.72 -10.79 19.46
C ASP A 12 -38.90 -11.75 20.31
N LYS A 13 -39.57 -12.55 21.14
CA LYS A 13 -38.91 -13.52 22.03
C LYS A 13 -37.97 -14.47 21.27
N LEU A 14 -38.31 -14.87 20.04
CA LEU A 14 -37.45 -15.75 19.26
C LEU A 14 -36.10 -15.09 18.95
N PHE A 15 -36.12 -13.81 18.57
CA PHE A 15 -34.92 -13.05 18.29
C PHE A 15 -34.13 -12.72 19.56
N VAL A 16 -34.80 -12.43 20.67
CA VAL A 16 -34.14 -12.29 21.98
C VAL A 16 -33.36 -13.55 22.34
N ASP A 17 -33.99 -14.72 22.23
CA ASP A 17 -33.38 -16.01 22.58
C ASP A 17 -32.24 -16.37 21.59
N LEU A 18 -32.41 -16.08 20.29
CA LEU A 18 -31.38 -16.26 19.25
C LEU A 18 -30.14 -15.42 19.49
N ILE A 19 -30.30 -14.11 19.66
CA ILE A 19 -29.18 -13.18 19.89
C ILE A 19 -28.49 -13.52 21.22
N ALA A 20 -29.22 -13.93 22.24
CA ALA A 20 -28.63 -14.40 23.49
C ALA A 20 -27.77 -15.67 23.29
N ALA A 21 -28.25 -16.64 22.51
CA ALA A 21 -27.51 -17.86 22.20
C ALA A 21 -26.26 -17.58 21.34
N ALA A 22 -26.38 -16.76 20.30
CA ALA A 22 -25.25 -16.35 19.47
C ALA A 22 -24.17 -15.63 20.30
N MET A 23 -24.56 -14.69 21.15
CA MET A 23 -23.60 -13.99 22.01
C MET A 23 -22.97 -14.91 23.06
N ALA A 24 -23.70 -15.92 23.55
CA ALA A 24 -23.14 -16.95 24.43
C ALA A 24 -22.18 -17.89 23.68
N PHE A 25 -22.45 -18.18 22.41
CA PHE A 25 -21.54 -18.91 21.53
C PHE A 25 -20.21 -18.14 21.41
N LYS A 26 -20.30 -16.83 21.14
CA LYS A 26 -19.14 -15.95 21.03
C LYS A 26 -18.35 -15.82 22.34
N SER A 27 -19.03 -15.59 23.46
CA SER A 27 -18.35 -15.38 24.74
C SER A 27 -17.65 -16.62 25.27
N ARG A 28 -18.10 -17.82 24.87
CA ARG A 28 -17.47 -19.09 25.23
C ARG A 28 -16.42 -19.57 24.23
N ARG A 29 -16.20 -18.83 23.15
CA ARG A 29 -15.19 -19.13 22.13
C ARG A 29 -15.29 -20.56 21.63
N LEU A 30 -16.51 -20.98 21.25
CA LEU A 30 -16.79 -22.37 20.88
C LEU A 30 -15.91 -22.90 19.73
N TRP A 31 -15.39 -22.03 18.86
CA TRP A 31 -14.43 -22.35 17.81
C TRP A 31 -13.06 -22.83 18.33
N GLU A 32 -12.73 -22.58 19.60
CA GLU A 32 -11.52 -23.15 20.24
C GLU A 32 -11.71 -24.61 20.67
N HIS A 33 -12.96 -25.10 20.67
CA HIS A 33 -13.30 -26.48 21.04
C HIS A 33 -13.63 -27.36 19.84
N ALA A 34 -13.84 -26.76 18.67
CA ALA A 34 -14.22 -27.46 17.46
C ALA A 34 -13.62 -26.79 16.24
N ASP A 35 -12.89 -27.58 15.45
CA ASP A 35 -12.33 -27.14 14.17
C ASP A 35 -13.41 -27.11 13.09
N SER A 36 -13.33 -26.18 12.15
CA SER A 36 -14.26 -26.09 11.02
C SER A 36 -14.21 -27.33 10.13
N ASP A 37 -13.08 -28.03 10.14
CA ASP A 37 -12.82 -29.24 9.37
C ASP A 37 -13.38 -30.52 10.03
N ASP A 38 -13.89 -30.42 11.26
CA ASP A 38 -14.38 -31.54 12.05
C ASP A 38 -15.90 -31.41 12.24
N PRO A 39 -16.72 -31.96 11.32
CA PRO A 39 -18.16 -31.74 11.34
C PRO A 39 -18.78 -32.41 12.57
N ILE A 40 -19.84 -31.78 13.08
CA ILE A 40 -20.67 -32.31 14.15
C ILE A 40 -22.03 -32.64 13.54
N SER A 41 -22.49 -33.87 13.74
CA SER A 41 -23.84 -34.27 13.37
C SER A 41 -24.81 -33.86 14.47
N VAL A 42 -25.92 -33.20 14.15
CA VAL A 42 -26.95 -32.83 15.12
C VAL A 42 -28.28 -33.45 14.71
N ARG A 43 -28.76 -34.40 15.52
CA ARG A 43 -30.03 -35.09 15.32
C ARG A 43 -31.13 -34.42 16.15
N LEU A 44 -32.14 -33.88 15.47
CA LEU A 44 -33.26 -33.16 16.08
C LEU A 44 -34.58 -33.87 15.83
N GLU A 45 -35.49 -33.81 16.82
CA GLU A 45 -36.84 -34.33 16.67
C GLU A 45 -37.60 -33.52 15.60
N GLY A 46 -38.07 -34.21 14.55
CA GLY A 46 -38.84 -33.61 13.45
C GLY A 46 -38.03 -33.25 12.21
N GLU A 47 -36.70 -33.35 12.25
CA GLU A 47 -35.87 -33.33 11.05
C GLU A 47 -35.71 -34.76 10.52
N GLU A 48 -35.91 -34.94 9.21
CA GLU A 48 -35.80 -36.25 8.55
C GLU A 48 -34.36 -36.74 8.52
N HIS A 49 -33.44 -35.82 8.20
CA HIS A 49 -32.01 -36.08 8.13
C HIS A 49 -31.28 -35.36 9.27
N PRO A 50 -30.22 -35.98 9.82
CA PRO A 50 -29.31 -35.29 10.73
C PRO A 50 -28.70 -34.06 10.05
N LEU A 51 -28.57 -32.96 10.80
CA LEU A 51 -27.91 -31.73 10.34
C LEU A 51 -26.40 -31.91 10.44
N ILE A 52 -25.65 -31.36 9.49
CA ILE A 52 -24.19 -31.30 9.57
C ILE A 52 -23.78 -29.88 9.94
N VAL A 53 -23.05 -29.75 11.04
CA VAL A 53 -22.69 -28.47 11.64
C VAL A 53 -21.17 -28.33 11.64
N SER A 54 -20.67 -27.26 11.03
CA SER A 54 -19.28 -26.82 11.12
C SER A 54 -19.19 -25.58 12.01
N VAL A 55 -18.24 -25.60 12.94
CA VAL A 55 -17.97 -24.46 13.84
C VAL A 55 -16.86 -23.63 13.21
N LEU A 56 -17.17 -22.39 12.84
CA LEU A 56 -16.25 -21.50 12.12
C LEU A 56 -15.42 -20.67 13.11
N GLY A 57 -14.15 -20.41 12.78
CA GLY A 57 -13.28 -19.51 13.54
C GLY A 57 -11.97 -20.10 14.08
N SER A 58 -11.67 -21.39 13.83
CA SER A 58 -10.43 -22.05 14.32
C SER A 58 -9.16 -21.36 13.81
N ALA A 59 -9.14 -20.90 12.55
CA ALA A 59 -8.05 -20.14 11.95
C ALA A 59 -8.13 -18.61 12.21
N GLY A 60 -8.97 -18.15 13.14
CA GLY A 60 -9.20 -16.72 13.40
C GLY A 60 -9.95 -15.97 12.29
N MET A 61 -10.39 -16.68 11.25
CA MET A 61 -11.22 -16.15 10.17
C MET A 61 -12.69 -16.53 10.39
N GLU A 62 -13.61 -15.57 10.25
CA GLU A 62 -15.07 -15.76 10.31
C GLU A 62 -15.57 -16.59 11.51
N VAL A 63 -15.87 -15.92 12.61
CA VAL A 63 -16.42 -16.59 13.80
C VAL A 63 -17.90 -16.91 13.59
N GLY A 64 -18.30 -18.18 13.73
CA GLY A 64 -19.69 -18.56 13.45
C GLY A 64 -20.02 -20.04 13.49
N VAL A 65 -21.16 -20.40 12.92
CA VAL A 65 -21.54 -21.77 12.61
C VAL A 65 -22.16 -21.85 11.23
N SER A 66 -21.80 -22.91 10.50
CA SER A 66 -22.43 -23.30 9.24
C SER A 66 -23.21 -24.58 9.46
N ILE A 67 -24.47 -24.62 9.05
CA ILE A 67 -25.40 -25.72 9.26
C ILE A 67 -25.95 -26.15 7.92
N ILE A 68 -25.70 -27.38 7.53
CA ILE A 68 -26.18 -27.97 6.28
C ILE A 68 -27.32 -28.92 6.60
N ARG A 69 -28.44 -28.71 5.91
CA ARG A 69 -29.68 -29.46 6.08
C ARG A 69 -30.05 -30.15 4.78
N GLY A 70 -30.26 -31.46 4.83
CA GLY A 70 -30.72 -32.25 3.68
C GLY A 70 -30.13 -33.66 3.65
N PRO A 71 -30.63 -34.54 2.76
CA PRO A 71 -30.12 -35.90 2.59
C PRO A 71 -28.63 -35.98 2.26
N ASN A 72 -28.11 -34.98 1.52
CA ASN A 72 -26.71 -34.95 1.07
C ASN A 72 -25.82 -34.05 1.94
N ALA A 73 -26.24 -33.70 3.16
CA ALA A 73 -25.57 -32.68 3.96
C ALA A 73 -24.09 -33.00 4.25
N MET A 74 -23.75 -34.27 4.50
CA MET A 74 -22.35 -34.67 4.72
C MET A 74 -21.52 -34.60 3.44
N ARG A 75 -22.07 -35.07 2.31
CA ARG A 75 -21.37 -35.01 1.02
C ARG A 75 -21.12 -33.56 0.61
N PHE A 76 -22.11 -32.69 0.82
CA PHE A 76 -21.94 -31.25 0.63
C PHE A 76 -20.84 -30.66 1.52
N PHE A 77 -20.77 -31.07 2.80
CA PHE A 77 -19.69 -30.66 3.70
C PHE A 77 -18.32 -31.12 3.16
N GLU A 78 -18.20 -32.36 2.72
CA GLU A 78 -16.96 -32.90 2.16
C GLU A 78 -16.53 -32.17 0.88
N ASP A 79 -17.43 -32.00 -0.07
CA ASP A 79 -17.09 -31.46 -1.37
C ASP A 79 -16.86 -29.97 -1.33
N VAL A 80 -17.67 -29.23 -0.57
CA VAL A 80 -17.67 -27.76 -0.61
C VAL A 80 -16.86 -27.18 0.54
N LEU A 81 -17.10 -27.63 1.78
CA LEU A 81 -16.44 -27.02 2.94
C LEU A 81 -15.05 -27.59 3.21
N LEU A 82 -14.82 -28.88 2.95
CA LEU A 82 -13.49 -29.47 3.11
C LEU A 82 -12.66 -29.42 1.82
N ALA A 83 -13.22 -29.83 0.70
CA ALA A 83 -12.51 -29.93 -0.57
C ALA A 83 -12.56 -28.63 -1.38
N GLY A 84 -13.31 -27.61 -0.93
CA GLY A 84 -13.44 -26.31 -1.61
C GLY A 84 -13.94 -26.40 -3.04
N GLY A 85 -14.61 -27.49 -3.39
CA GLY A 85 -15.15 -27.74 -4.71
C GLY A 85 -16.37 -26.88 -5.00
N ALA A 86 -16.65 -26.70 -6.29
CA ALA A 86 -17.86 -26.06 -6.74
C ALA A 86 -19.10 -26.80 -6.21
N VAL A 87 -20.09 -26.01 -5.79
CA VAL A 87 -21.38 -26.55 -5.38
C VAL A 87 -22.05 -27.22 -6.57
N ASP A 88 -22.18 -28.55 -6.56
CA ASP A 88 -23.06 -29.23 -7.51
C ASP A 88 -24.51 -28.75 -7.25
N PRO A 89 -25.15 -28.09 -8.23
CA PRO A 89 -26.54 -27.64 -8.09
C PRO A 89 -27.52 -28.81 -7.87
N GLY A 90 -27.11 -30.05 -8.14
CA GLY A 90 -27.88 -31.27 -7.86
C GLY A 90 -27.95 -31.67 -6.39
N TYR A 91 -27.18 -31.03 -5.50
CA TYR A 91 -27.31 -31.28 -4.07
C TYR A 91 -28.66 -30.77 -3.54
N GLU A 92 -29.51 -31.69 -3.08
CA GLU A 92 -30.74 -31.35 -2.34
C GLU A 92 -30.41 -30.95 -0.90
N CYS A 93 -29.77 -29.79 -0.71
CA CYS A 93 -29.42 -29.26 0.62
C CYS A 93 -29.71 -27.76 0.75
N GLU A 94 -29.81 -27.33 2.01
CA GLU A 94 -30.00 -25.94 2.45
C GLU A 94 -28.86 -25.59 3.41
N LEU A 95 -28.21 -24.44 3.16
CA LEU A 95 -27.16 -23.90 3.99
C LEU A 95 -27.72 -22.79 4.88
N LEU A 96 -27.59 -22.96 6.19
CA LEU A 96 -27.93 -21.97 7.20
C LEU A 96 -26.65 -21.53 7.90
N SER A 97 -26.31 -20.25 7.85
CA SER A 97 -25.10 -19.72 8.44
C SER A 97 -25.41 -18.67 9.49
N MET A 98 -24.66 -18.69 10.58
CA MET A 98 -24.55 -17.60 11.53
C MET A 98 -23.09 -17.18 11.66
N THR A 99 -22.75 -15.98 11.21
CA THR A 99 -21.42 -15.38 11.31
C THR A 99 -21.44 -14.14 12.20
N PHE A 100 -20.28 -13.58 12.52
CA PHE A 100 -20.12 -12.36 13.30
C PHE A 100 -19.45 -11.26 12.50
N ASP A 101 -20.26 -10.33 11.97
CA ASP A 101 -19.83 -9.28 11.06
C ASP A 101 -19.93 -7.90 11.72
N PRO A 102 -19.14 -6.89 11.28
CA PRO A 102 -19.36 -5.51 11.70
C PRO A 102 -20.80 -5.06 11.41
N ARG A 103 -21.48 -4.44 12.38
CA ARG A 103 -22.86 -3.98 12.16
C ARG A 103 -22.98 -3.03 10.96
N SER A 104 -21.96 -2.20 10.73
CA SER A 104 -21.89 -1.25 9.61
C SER A 104 -21.81 -1.91 8.24
N SER A 105 -21.38 -3.16 8.12
CA SER A 105 -21.29 -3.89 6.85
C SER A 105 -22.54 -4.70 6.50
N LEU A 106 -23.52 -4.80 7.41
CA LEU A 106 -24.72 -5.61 7.19
C LEU A 106 -25.81 -4.80 6.48
N PRO A 107 -26.38 -5.31 5.36
CA PRO A 107 -27.55 -4.70 4.74
C PRO A 107 -28.76 -4.66 5.70
N PRO A 108 -29.67 -3.68 5.57
CA PRO A 108 -30.80 -3.50 6.48
C PRO A 108 -31.67 -4.75 6.68
N GLU A 109 -31.86 -5.57 5.64
CA GLU A 109 -32.65 -6.79 5.70
C GLU A 109 -32.08 -7.87 6.63
N PHE A 110 -30.77 -7.88 6.87
CA PHE A 110 -30.10 -8.79 7.81
C PHE A 110 -30.12 -8.29 9.26
N LEU A 111 -30.46 -7.01 9.49
CA LEU A 111 -30.51 -6.43 10.83
C LEU A 111 -31.80 -6.78 11.60
N SER A 112 -32.81 -7.34 10.95
CA SER A 112 -34.13 -7.63 11.54
C SER A 112 -34.08 -8.49 12.82
N PRO A 113 -33.30 -9.59 12.90
CA PRO A 113 -33.16 -10.35 14.15
C PRO A 113 -32.50 -9.53 15.27
N ILE A 114 -31.54 -8.66 14.94
CA ILE A 114 -30.86 -7.80 15.90
C ILE A 114 -31.83 -6.75 16.44
N GLU A 115 -32.51 -6.03 15.56
CA GLU A 115 -33.45 -4.97 15.92
C GLU A 115 -34.65 -5.51 16.71
N GLY A 116 -35.22 -6.62 16.25
CA GLY A 116 -36.36 -7.25 16.93
C GLY A 116 -36.00 -7.92 18.26
N SER A 117 -34.71 -8.14 18.55
CA SER A 117 -34.24 -8.51 19.89
C SER A 117 -34.26 -7.33 20.88
N GLY A 118 -34.26 -6.09 20.38
CA GLY A 118 -34.19 -4.87 21.16
C GLY A 118 -32.88 -4.71 21.93
N ARG A 119 -31.79 -5.33 21.47
CA ARG A 119 -30.42 -5.15 21.95
C ARG A 119 -29.72 -4.11 21.08
N VAL A 120 -29.08 -3.13 21.70
CA VAL A 120 -28.36 -2.06 20.99
C VAL A 120 -26.90 -2.45 20.87
N PHE A 121 -26.35 -2.29 19.67
CA PHE A 121 -24.94 -2.53 19.35
C PHE A 121 -24.37 -1.25 18.75
N GLY A 122 -23.09 -0.96 18.99
CA GLY A 122 -22.38 0.15 18.35
C GLY A 122 -22.28 -0.03 16.84
N LYS A 123 -21.97 1.06 16.11
CA LYS A 123 -21.87 1.07 14.64
C LYS A 123 -20.87 0.02 14.13
N ASP A 124 -19.71 -0.09 14.78
CA ASP A 124 -18.64 -1.02 14.38
C ASP A 124 -18.55 -2.24 15.29
N ALA A 125 -19.58 -2.48 16.11
CA ALA A 125 -19.63 -3.68 16.94
C ALA A 125 -19.86 -4.91 16.06
N SER A 126 -19.12 -5.97 16.32
CA SER A 126 -19.33 -7.28 15.68
C SER A 126 -20.61 -7.93 16.23
N VAL A 127 -21.58 -8.12 15.35
CA VAL A 127 -22.94 -8.60 15.62
C VAL A 127 -23.22 -9.89 14.85
N PRO A 128 -24.14 -10.75 15.32
CA PRO A 128 -24.46 -11.98 14.60
C PRO A 128 -25.29 -11.68 13.35
N SER A 129 -24.84 -12.16 12.19
CA SER A 129 -25.56 -12.19 10.93
C SER A 129 -26.19 -13.57 10.71
N PHE A 130 -27.34 -13.65 10.04
CA PHE A 130 -28.05 -14.90 9.81
C PHE A 130 -28.45 -15.02 8.34
N VAL A 131 -27.81 -15.96 7.65
CA VAL A 131 -27.95 -16.17 6.21
C VAL A 131 -28.54 -17.54 5.92
N GLU A 132 -29.47 -17.60 4.98
CA GLU A 132 -30.03 -18.84 4.43
C GLU A 132 -29.76 -18.87 2.93
N ALA A 133 -29.20 -19.97 2.44
CA ALA A 133 -28.92 -20.20 1.04
C ALA A 133 -29.36 -21.61 0.65
N ALA A 134 -30.37 -21.68 -0.22
CA ALA A 134 -30.63 -22.91 -0.95
C ALA A 134 -29.65 -23.03 -2.12
N LEU A 135 -29.24 -24.24 -2.45
CA LEU A 135 -28.22 -24.45 -3.47
C LEU A 135 -28.68 -23.97 -4.84
N GLY A 136 -27.75 -23.34 -5.57
CA GLY A 136 -28.02 -22.64 -6.83
C GLY A 136 -28.84 -21.35 -6.70
N LYS A 137 -29.18 -20.90 -5.48
CA LYS A 137 -29.88 -19.64 -5.24
C LYS A 137 -28.99 -18.65 -4.51
N LYS A 138 -29.22 -17.36 -4.79
CA LYS A 138 -28.54 -16.27 -4.09
C LYS A 138 -28.83 -16.35 -2.57
N PRO A 139 -27.81 -16.26 -1.70
CA PRO A 139 -28.01 -16.19 -0.26
C PRO A 139 -28.92 -15.02 0.13
N GLY A 140 -29.76 -15.20 1.14
CA GLY A 140 -30.68 -14.18 1.62
C GLY A 140 -30.89 -14.21 3.14
N PRO A 141 -31.72 -13.29 3.67
CA PRO A 141 -32.06 -13.26 5.09
C PRO A 141 -32.72 -14.56 5.54
N MET A 142 -32.28 -15.07 6.69
CA MET A 142 -32.78 -16.34 7.20
C MET A 142 -34.28 -16.30 7.51
N SER A 143 -34.99 -17.33 7.06
CA SER A 143 -36.41 -17.51 7.30
C SER A 143 -36.68 -17.78 8.79
N ARG A 144 -37.92 -17.53 9.23
CA ARG A 144 -38.31 -17.78 10.63
C ARG A 144 -38.16 -19.26 11.05
N PRO A 145 -38.46 -20.26 10.19
CA PRO A 145 -38.09 -21.66 10.43
C PRO A 145 -36.59 -21.87 10.58
N GLY A 146 -35.76 -21.33 9.67
CA GLY A 146 -34.30 -21.39 9.74
C GLY A 146 -33.78 -20.83 11.06
N ILE A 147 -34.28 -19.65 11.48
CA ILE A 147 -33.91 -19.02 12.76
C ILE A 147 -34.21 -19.92 13.97
N ARG A 148 -35.34 -20.65 13.96
CA ARG A 148 -35.64 -21.60 15.05
C ARG A 148 -34.66 -22.76 15.04
N LEU A 149 -34.30 -23.26 13.86
CA LEU A 149 -33.37 -24.36 13.71
C LEU A 149 -31.98 -23.96 14.22
N VAL A 150 -31.47 -22.81 13.78
CA VAL A 150 -30.19 -22.25 14.25
C VAL A 150 -30.19 -22.06 15.77
N LEU A 151 -31.27 -21.50 16.35
CA LEU A 151 -31.38 -21.37 17.81
C LEU A 151 -31.25 -22.73 18.53
N VAL A 152 -31.91 -23.77 18.01
CA VAL A 152 -31.87 -25.12 18.60
C VAL A 152 -30.47 -25.72 18.47
N VAL A 153 -29.81 -25.57 17.32
CA VAL A 153 -28.43 -26.03 17.10
C VAL A 153 -27.45 -25.31 18.04
N LEU A 154 -27.53 -23.97 18.14
CA LEU A 154 -26.70 -23.19 19.07
C LEU A 154 -26.91 -23.63 20.52
N GLN A 155 -28.16 -23.93 20.92
CA GLN A 155 -28.44 -24.47 22.25
C GLN A 155 -27.81 -25.84 22.46
N ALA A 156 -27.86 -26.73 21.47
CA ALA A 156 -27.23 -28.04 21.53
C ALA A 156 -25.70 -27.91 21.70
N LEU A 157 -25.04 -27.06 20.92
CA LEU A 157 -23.60 -26.79 21.02
C LEU A 157 -23.23 -26.21 22.39
N LEU A 158 -23.98 -25.22 22.88
CA LEU A 158 -23.76 -24.58 24.18
C LEU A 158 -23.94 -25.54 25.36
N LEU A 159 -24.92 -26.45 25.28
CA LEU A 159 -25.16 -27.48 26.30
C LEU A 159 -24.07 -28.57 26.25
N ALA A 160 -23.66 -29.00 25.05
CA ALA A 160 -22.58 -29.96 24.87
C ALA A 160 -21.27 -29.41 25.45
N SER A 161 -20.92 -28.17 25.12
CA SER A 161 -19.73 -27.49 25.66
C SER A 161 -19.78 -27.34 27.18
N ALA A 162 -20.92 -26.90 27.75
CA ALA A 162 -21.08 -26.79 29.20
C ALA A 162 -20.93 -28.13 29.93
N GLY A 163 -21.26 -29.25 29.27
CA GLY A 163 -21.12 -30.60 29.79
C GLY A 163 -19.77 -31.27 29.49
N GLY A 164 -18.84 -30.59 28.81
CA GLY A 164 -17.57 -31.19 28.36
C GLY A 164 -17.75 -32.28 27.30
N LYS A 165 -18.88 -32.28 26.59
CA LYS A 165 -19.27 -33.28 25.57
C LYS A 165 -18.99 -32.81 24.14
N LEU A 166 -18.67 -31.53 23.96
CA LEU A 166 -18.29 -30.98 22.66
C LEU A 166 -16.83 -31.31 22.38
N ILE A 167 -16.57 -32.57 22.03
CA ILE A 167 -15.25 -33.07 21.65
C ILE A 167 -15.40 -33.65 20.24
N PRO A 168 -15.26 -32.82 19.19
CA PRO A 168 -15.34 -33.29 17.82
C PRO A 168 -14.32 -34.38 17.56
N ARG A 169 -14.61 -35.21 16.57
CA ARG A 169 -13.68 -36.20 16.07
C ARG A 169 -13.07 -35.66 14.80
N ARG A 170 -11.74 -35.78 14.71
CA ARG A 170 -11.02 -35.42 13.50
C ARG A 170 -11.68 -36.10 12.31
N TRP A 171 -12.13 -35.32 11.33
CA TRP A 171 -12.66 -35.90 10.10
C TRP A 171 -11.52 -36.57 9.34
N ASP A 172 -11.59 -37.90 9.31
CA ASP A 172 -10.60 -38.81 8.76
C ASP A 172 -11.27 -39.81 7.80
N TRP A 173 -10.48 -40.70 7.20
CA TRP A 173 -10.95 -41.77 6.31
C TRP A 173 -11.95 -42.73 6.97
N ARG A 174 -12.09 -42.72 8.31
CA ARG A 174 -13.08 -43.53 9.03
C ARG A 174 -14.42 -42.82 9.17
N ARG A 175 -14.53 -41.56 8.71
CA ARG A 175 -15.76 -40.75 8.73
C ARG A 175 -16.48 -40.76 10.07
N ARG A 176 -15.72 -40.73 11.17
CA ARG A 176 -16.27 -40.74 12.53
C ARG A 176 -16.63 -39.33 12.94
N VAL A 177 -17.89 -39.12 13.33
CA VAL A 177 -18.41 -37.81 13.72
C VAL A 177 -19.05 -37.87 15.09
N LEU A 178 -18.87 -36.79 15.84
CA LEU A 178 -19.65 -36.54 17.05
C LEU A 178 -21.11 -36.29 16.64
N GLU A 179 -22.02 -37.18 17.03
CA GLU A 179 -23.46 -36.94 16.89
C GLU A 179 -24.02 -36.44 18.23
N LEU A 180 -24.64 -35.25 18.18
CA LEU A 180 -25.39 -34.66 19.28
C LEU A 180 -26.88 -34.88 19.04
N SER A 181 -27.57 -35.45 20.02
CA SER A 181 -29.03 -35.53 20.03
C SER A 181 -29.59 -34.69 21.17
N LEU A 182 -30.65 -33.92 20.87
CA LEU A 182 -31.30 -33.05 21.84
C LEU A 182 -32.63 -33.65 22.30
N GLU A 183 -32.73 -33.96 23.59
CA GLU A 183 -33.95 -34.48 24.20
C GLU A 183 -34.63 -33.39 25.05
N GLY A 184 -35.92 -33.14 24.82
CA GLY A 184 -36.71 -32.13 25.54
C GLY A 184 -36.70 -30.74 24.88
N LYS A 185 -37.29 -29.74 25.56
CA LYS A 185 -37.49 -28.38 25.00
C LYS A 185 -37.01 -27.27 25.94
N GLY A 186 -36.42 -26.23 25.35
CA GLY A 186 -35.99 -25.02 26.04
C GLY A 186 -34.95 -25.30 27.13
N LYS A 187 -35.06 -24.61 28.27
CA LYS A 187 -34.08 -24.72 29.38
C LYS A 187 -33.97 -26.10 30.03
N LYS A 188 -34.90 -27.02 29.75
CA LYS A 188 -34.91 -28.40 30.28
C LYS A 188 -34.31 -29.41 29.30
N ALA A 189 -33.89 -28.97 28.11
CA ALA A 189 -33.31 -29.86 27.12
C ALA A 189 -32.00 -30.46 27.63
N LYS A 190 -31.75 -31.72 27.29
CA LYS A 190 -30.51 -32.45 27.57
C LYS A 190 -29.84 -32.81 26.25
N VAL A 191 -28.51 -32.74 26.21
CA VAL A 191 -27.72 -33.19 25.07
C VAL A 191 -27.07 -34.53 25.39
N HIS A 192 -27.34 -35.50 24.52
CA HIS A 192 -26.64 -36.78 24.49
C HIS A 192 -25.67 -36.77 23.33
N ASP A 193 -24.47 -37.29 23.57
CA ASP A 193 -23.40 -37.40 22.60
C ASP A 193 -23.15 -38.87 22.28
N SER A 194 -22.85 -39.15 21.03
CA SER A 194 -22.37 -40.45 20.57
C SER A 194 -21.38 -40.26 19.43
N VAL A 195 -20.65 -41.31 19.07
CA VAL A 195 -19.80 -41.31 17.88
C VAL A 195 -20.48 -42.20 16.86
N VAL A 196 -20.79 -41.63 15.70
CA VAL A 196 -21.35 -42.36 14.56
C VAL A 196 -20.32 -42.45 13.44
N VAL A 197 -20.35 -43.54 12.69
CA VAL A 197 -19.60 -43.67 11.44
C VAL A 197 -20.56 -43.25 10.34
N TRP A 198 -20.22 -42.20 9.60
CA TRP A 198 -21.01 -41.81 8.44
C TRP A 198 -20.75 -42.82 7.33
N PRO A 199 -21.80 -43.37 6.69
CA PRO A 199 -21.59 -44.27 5.57
C PRO A 199 -20.81 -43.55 4.47
N GLU A 200 -20.01 -44.32 3.74
CA GLU A 200 -19.55 -43.86 2.43
C GLU A 200 -20.78 -43.48 1.62
N SER A 201 -20.66 -42.40 0.85
CA SER A 201 -21.68 -41.96 -0.09
C SER A 201 -21.82 -43.09 -1.10
N GLY A 202 -22.64 -44.10 -0.81
CA GLY A 202 -22.84 -45.20 -1.72
C GLY A 202 -23.35 -44.58 -3.01
N ASP A 203 -22.60 -44.76 -4.09
CA ASP A 203 -23.05 -44.48 -5.45
C ASP A 203 -24.26 -45.39 -5.68
N GLY A 204 -25.43 -44.96 -5.21
CA GLY A 204 -26.65 -45.73 -5.25
C GLY A 204 -27.07 -45.86 -6.69
N GLU A 205 -26.69 -46.98 -7.33
CA GLU A 205 -27.28 -47.60 -8.53
C GLU A 205 -27.70 -46.63 -9.65
N SER A 206 -26.97 -45.52 -9.83
CA SER A 206 -27.00 -44.73 -11.05
C SER A 206 -26.02 -45.37 -12.04
N GLU A 207 -26.36 -46.56 -12.55
CA GLU A 207 -25.56 -47.33 -13.53
C GLU A 207 -25.29 -46.58 -14.85
N ASP A 208 -25.87 -45.38 -15.07
CA ASP A 208 -25.76 -44.64 -16.34
C ASP A 208 -24.93 -43.34 -16.32
N ALA A 209 -24.18 -43.06 -15.25
CA ALA A 209 -23.24 -41.93 -15.24
C ALA A 209 -21.91 -42.34 -14.59
N GLY A 210 -21.01 -42.87 -15.41
CA GLY A 210 -19.65 -43.22 -15.01
C GLY A 210 -18.85 -42.01 -14.54
N THR A 211 -18.95 -41.71 -13.26
CA THR A 211 -18.01 -40.87 -12.51
C THR A 211 -18.09 -41.32 -11.06
N GLU A 212 -17.23 -42.28 -10.71
CA GLU A 212 -16.99 -42.69 -9.32
C GLU A 212 -16.54 -41.46 -8.52
N SER A 213 -17.41 -40.98 -7.62
CA SER A 213 -17.12 -39.84 -6.74
C SER A 213 -16.47 -40.34 -5.45
N THR A 214 -15.38 -41.08 -5.56
CA THR A 214 -14.36 -41.01 -4.51
C THR A 214 -13.92 -39.55 -4.42
N VAL A 215 -13.63 -39.02 -3.23
CA VAL A 215 -12.83 -37.79 -3.09
C VAL A 215 -11.54 -38.08 -3.86
N ALA A 216 -11.51 -37.70 -5.13
CA ALA A 216 -10.49 -38.15 -6.04
C ALA A 216 -9.21 -37.53 -5.50
N SER A 217 -8.34 -38.36 -4.91
CA SER A 217 -6.92 -38.07 -4.93
C SER A 217 -6.63 -37.82 -6.40
N ALA A 218 -6.56 -36.55 -6.79
CA ALA A 218 -6.51 -36.19 -8.19
C ALA A 218 -5.34 -36.98 -8.78
N VAL A 219 -5.64 -37.92 -9.68
CA VAL A 219 -4.61 -38.60 -10.43
C VAL A 219 -4.13 -37.54 -11.41
N LEU A 220 -3.20 -36.71 -10.95
CA LEU A 220 -2.68 -35.60 -11.73
C LEU A 220 -2.16 -36.15 -13.05
N GLY A 221 -2.43 -35.42 -14.13
CA GLY A 221 -2.08 -35.86 -15.47
C GLY A 221 -0.59 -36.20 -15.60
N LYS A 222 -0.24 -37.10 -16.51
CA LYS A 222 1.16 -37.49 -16.79
C LYS A 222 2.11 -36.30 -16.98
N ARG A 223 1.61 -35.22 -17.57
CA ARG A 223 2.32 -33.94 -17.75
C ARG A 223 2.87 -33.38 -16.43
N TRP A 224 2.08 -33.42 -15.35
CA TRP A 224 2.49 -32.98 -14.03
C TRP A 224 3.77 -33.69 -13.60
N TYR A 225 3.74 -35.02 -13.61
CA TYR A 225 4.87 -35.86 -13.21
C TYR A 225 6.09 -35.67 -14.10
N ASP A 226 5.89 -35.61 -15.43
CA ASP A 226 6.99 -35.44 -16.38
C ASP A 226 7.70 -34.08 -16.20
N GLU A 227 6.94 -33.00 -16.00
CA GLU A 227 7.50 -31.65 -15.80
C GLU A 227 8.06 -31.42 -14.39
N THR A 228 7.43 -31.97 -13.35
CA THR A 228 7.94 -31.84 -11.97
C THR A 228 9.18 -32.68 -11.72
N ALA A 229 9.30 -33.86 -12.33
CA ALA A 229 10.51 -34.67 -12.27
C ALA A 229 11.73 -33.96 -12.90
N ALA A 230 11.51 -32.98 -13.78
CA ALA A 230 12.56 -32.16 -14.37
C ALA A 230 12.96 -30.95 -13.51
N ALA A 231 12.18 -30.59 -12.48
CA ALA A 231 12.51 -29.51 -11.57
C ALA A 231 13.67 -29.92 -10.64
N GLU A 232 14.63 -29.01 -10.43
CA GLU A 232 15.79 -29.28 -9.59
C GLU A 232 15.37 -29.36 -8.11
N PRO A 233 15.67 -30.46 -7.38
CA PRO A 233 15.38 -30.56 -5.95
C PRO A 233 16.17 -29.53 -5.14
N THR A 234 15.48 -28.83 -4.23
CA THR A 234 16.08 -27.85 -3.33
C THR A 234 15.88 -28.23 -1.87
N ASN A 235 16.69 -27.64 -0.99
CA ASN A 235 16.57 -27.83 0.46
C ASN A 235 15.58 -26.85 1.12
N CYS A 236 14.82 -26.09 0.33
CA CYS A 236 13.88 -25.08 0.81
C CYS A 236 12.63 -25.70 1.43
N VAL A 237 12.05 -24.99 2.39
CA VAL A 237 10.74 -25.27 2.97
C VAL A 237 9.81 -24.15 2.54
N TRP A 238 8.63 -24.48 2.04
CA TRP A 238 7.66 -23.50 1.58
C TRP A 238 6.49 -23.41 2.54
N GLY A 239 6.10 -22.19 2.90
CA GLY A 239 4.79 -21.89 3.43
C GLY A 239 3.81 -21.61 2.30
N VAL A 240 2.66 -22.29 2.23
CA VAL A 240 1.67 -22.11 1.16
C VAL A 240 0.29 -21.81 1.72
N ALA A 241 -0.37 -20.79 1.17
CA ALA A 241 -1.74 -20.44 1.50
C ALA A 241 -2.55 -20.20 0.22
N THR A 242 -3.84 -20.53 0.25
CA THR A 242 -4.82 -20.13 -0.77
C THR A 242 -5.73 -19.04 -0.21
N LEU A 243 -6.03 -18.00 -0.98
CA LEU A 243 -6.92 -16.90 -0.60
C LEU A 243 -7.99 -16.73 -1.68
N ALA A 244 -9.26 -16.55 -1.33
CA ALA A 244 -10.28 -16.20 -2.32
C ALA A 244 -9.91 -14.90 -3.06
N SER A 245 -9.89 -14.97 -4.40
CA SER A 245 -9.67 -13.80 -5.24
C SER A 245 -10.94 -12.96 -5.30
N PRO A 246 -10.85 -11.61 -5.36
CA PRO A 246 -11.99 -10.82 -5.78
C PRO A 246 -12.41 -11.26 -7.18
N GLY A 247 -13.73 -11.28 -7.42
CA GLY A 247 -14.28 -11.64 -8.73
C GLY A 247 -13.63 -10.82 -9.85
N ILE A 248 -13.16 -11.50 -10.89
CA ILE A 248 -12.58 -10.86 -12.07
C ILE A 248 -13.71 -10.52 -13.05
N GLU A 249 -13.75 -9.28 -13.54
CA GLU A 249 -14.80 -8.84 -14.46
C GLU A 249 -14.83 -9.73 -15.72
N ASN A 250 -15.96 -10.39 -15.97
CA ASN A 250 -16.19 -11.37 -17.04
C ASN A 250 -15.54 -12.76 -16.86
N ASP A 251 -14.99 -13.07 -15.69
CA ASP A 251 -14.67 -14.45 -15.31
C ASP A 251 -15.71 -14.92 -14.27
N PRO A 252 -16.63 -15.84 -14.64
CA PRO A 252 -17.66 -16.31 -13.72
C PRO A 252 -17.14 -17.36 -12.73
N ARG A 253 -15.88 -17.81 -12.87
CA ARG A 253 -15.30 -18.83 -12.00
C ARG A 253 -15.01 -18.26 -10.62
N ASP A 254 -15.17 -19.10 -9.60
CA ASP A 254 -14.67 -18.80 -8.27
C ASP A 254 -13.15 -18.97 -8.30
N LEU A 255 -12.40 -17.88 -8.16
CA LEU A 255 -10.95 -17.89 -8.27
C LEU A 255 -10.29 -17.77 -6.90
N GLU A 256 -9.12 -18.35 -6.76
CA GLU A 256 -8.25 -18.24 -5.60
C GLU A 256 -6.84 -17.82 -6.02
N VAL A 257 -6.19 -17.08 -5.14
CA VAL A 257 -4.78 -16.73 -5.23
C VAL A 257 -3.98 -17.74 -4.40
N VAL A 258 -3.08 -18.47 -5.04
CA VAL A 258 -2.07 -19.31 -4.39
C VAL A 258 -0.87 -18.45 -4.06
N LEU A 259 -0.58 -18.36 -2.76
CA LEU A 259 0.56 -17.66 -2.20
C LEU A 259 1.56 -18.68 -1.68
N ALA A 260 2.81 -18.58 -2.11
CA ALA A 260 3.91 -19.40 -1.62
C ALA A 260 5.03 -18.51 -1.12
N ARG A 261 5.62 -18.87 0.02
CA ARG A 261 6.75 -18.20 0.63
C ARG A 261 7.87 -19.19 0.86
N ASP A 262 9.07 -18.89 0.39
CA ASP A 262 10.26 -19.66 0.75
C ASP A 262 10.72 -19.24 2.16
N GLU A 263 10.61 -20.14 3.14
CA GLU A 263 10.96 -19.87 4.54
C GLU A 263 12.46 -19.55 4.71
N ARG A 264 13.33 -20.03 3.81
CA ARG A 264 14.77 -19.79 3.89
C ARG A 264 15.12 -18.35 3.55
N THR A 265 14.51 -17.82 2.49
CA THR A 265 14.80 -16.47 1.97
C THR A 265 13.83 -15.42 2.52
N GLY A 266 12.68 -15.87 3.04
CA GLY A 266 11.57 -15.02 3.45
C GLY A 266 10.80 -14.40 2.29
N LEU A 267 11.18 -14.69 1.04
CA LEU A 267 10.60 -14.10 -0.16
C LEU A 267 9.27 -14.75 -0.52
N MET A 268 8.31 -13.91 -0.91
CA MET A 268 7.08 -14.36 -1.56
C MET A 268 7.38 -14.70 -3.01
N LEU A 269 7.01 -15.90 -3.42
CA LEU A 269 7.01 -16.30 -4.83
C LEU A 269 5.86 -15.61 -5.57
N THR A 270 5.95 -15.53 -6.90
CA THR A 270 4.93 -14.92 -7.75
C THR A 270 3.57 -15.57 -7.52
N PRO A 271 2.55 -14.82 -7.02
CA PRO A 271 1.22 -15.38 -6.78
C PRO A 271 0.62 -15.99 -8.04
N GLN A 272 -0.05 -17.12 -7.89
CA GLN A 272 -0.76 -17.79 -8.99
C GLN A 272 -2.27 -17.63 -8.78
N ILE A 273 -3.04 -17.56 -9.86
CA ILE A 273 -4.50 -17.52 -9.81
C ILE A 273 -5.02 -18.84 -10.36
N VAL A 274 -5.87 -19.51 -9.59
CA VAL A 274 -6.45 -20.82 -9.93
C VAL A 274 -7.96 -20.80 -9.69
N GLU A 275 -8.69 -21.67 -10.36
CA GLU A 275 -10.08 -21.97 -10.01
C GLU A 275 -10.14 -22.68 -8.64
N ALA A 276 -11.02 -22.18 -7.78
CA ALA A 276 -11.20 -22.66 -6.42
C ALA A 276 -11.54 -24.15 -6.42
N GLY A 277 -10.77 -24.91 -5.65
CA GLY A 277 -10.98 -26.36 -5.54
C GLY A 277 -10.55 -27.18 -6.76
N HIS A 278 -9.99 -26.60 -7.83
CA HIS A 278 -9.57 -27.35 -9.02
C HIS A 278 -8.15 -27.95 -8.85
N PRO A 279 -7.98 -29.27 -8.65
CA PRO A 279 -6.68 -29.85 -8.28
C PRO A 279 -5.63 -29.75 -9.38
N GLU A 280 -6.03 -29.85 -10.65
CA GLU A 280 -5.09 -29.73 -11.78
C GLU A 280 -4.57 -28.30 -11.96
N GLU A 281 -5.42 -27.26 -11.84
CA GLU A 281 -4.96 -25.88 -11.89
C GLU A 281 -4.08 -25.54 -10.67
N LEU A 282 -4.44 -26.05 -9.49
CA LEU A 282 -3.60 -25.91 -8.29
C LEU A 282 -2.25 -26.61 -8.46
N ALA A 283 -2.23 -27.78 -9.08
CA ALA A 283 -0.99 -28.43 -9.46
C ALA A 283 -0.22 -27.52 -10.43
N ASP A 284 -0.76 -27.19 -11.61
CA ASP A 284 -0.09 -26.35 -12.61
C ASP A 284 0.47 -25.03 -12.00
N ALA A 285 -0.24 -24.40 -11.07
CA ALA A 285 0.28 -23.26 -10.30
C ALA A 285 1.57 -23.59 -9.53
N PHE A 286 1.65 -24.73 -8.84
CA PHE A 286 2.89 -25.21 -8.21
C PHE A 286 4.01 -25.47 -9.22
N LEU A 287 3.71 -25.97 -10.42
CA LEU A 287 4.72 -26.13 -11.48
C LEU A 287 5.33 -24.79 -11.88
N GLU A 288 4.50 -23.78 -12.05
CA GLU A 288 4.97 -22.42 -12.36
C GLU A 288 5.78 -21.83 -11.21
N LEU A 289 5.38 -22.10 -9.95
CA LEU A 289 6.16 -21.70 -8.78
C LEU A 289 7.54 -22.39 -8.72
N PHE A 290 7.65 -23.67 -9.10
CA PHE A 290 8.94 -24.38 -9.18
C PHE A 290 9.87 -23.79 -10.24
N LYS A 291 9.30 -23.29 -11.34
CA LYS A 291 10.02 -22.71 -12.49
C LYS A 291 10.29 -21.21 -12.36
N ALA A 292 9.71 -20.53 -11.36
CA ALA A 292 9.79 -19.09 -11.25
C ALA A 292 11.25 -18.61 -11.14
N GLU A 293 11.61 -17.61 -11.95
CA GLU A 293 12.90 -16.93 -11.84
C GLU A 293 12.79 -15.88 -10.74
N LEU A 294 13.68 -15.94 -9.74
CA LEU A 294 13.80 -14.89 -8.74
C LEU A 294 14.74 -13.78 -9.25
N PRO A 295 14.59 -12.53 -8.78
CA PRO A 295 15.42 -11.41 -9.21
C PRO A 295 16.92 -11.55 -8.89
N ASP A 296 17.29 -12.41 -7.94
CA ASP A 296 18.68 -12.78 -7.64
C ASP A 296 19.01 -14.08 -8.39
N ASP A 297 19.94 -14.00 -9.35
CA ASP A 297 20.37 -15.11 -10.22
C ASP A 297 20.84 -16.36 -9.45
N ASP A 298 21.23 -16.20 -8.18
CA ASP A 298 21.74 -17.28 -7.33
C ASP A 298 20.64 -18.15 -6.69
N HIS A 299 19.36 -17.77 -6.77
CA HIS A 299 18.28 -18.47 -6.07
C HIS A 299 17.14 -18.86 -7.02
N ARG A 300 17.07 -20.14 -7.37
CA ARG A 300 15.88 -20.73 -8.01
C ARG A 300 15.04 -21.45 -6.96
N PRO A 301 13.71 -21.25 -6.91
CA PRO A 301 12.85 -21.90 -5.91
C PRO A 301 12.92 -23.44 -5.99
N GLY A 302 12.87 -23.98 -7.22
CA GLY A 302 12.95 -25.41 -7.53
C GLY A 302 11.93 -26.27 -6.77
N LEU A 303 12.16 -27.58 -6.71
CA LEU A 303 11.28 -28.52 -6.01
C LEU A 303 11.64 -28.55 -4.50
N PRO A 304 10.80 -28.04 -3.59
CA PRO A 304 11.13 -27.94 -2.17
C PRO A 304 11.20 -29.31 -1.50
N LYS A 305 11.99 -29.45 -0.42
CA LYS A 305 11.99 -30.68 0.39
C LYS A 305 10.70 -30.85 1.21
N GLN A 306 10.03 -29.73 1.52
CA GLN A 306 8.82 -29.70 2.35
C GLN A 306 7.91 -28.53 2.01
N VAL A 307 6.59 -28.77 2.06
CA VAL A 307 5.54 -27.76 1.93
C VAL A 307 4.64 -27.75 3.18
N ASN A 308 4.56 -26.61 3.84
CA ASN A 308 3.71 -26.33 4.97
C ASN A 308 2.47 -25.58 4.47
N PHE A 309 1.34 -26.26 4.38
CA PHE A 309 0.08 -25.64 3.96
C PHE A 309 -0.60 -24.97 5.15
N LEU A 310 -1.05 -23.73 4.96
CA LEU A 310 -1.87 -23.02 5.92
C LEU A 310 -3.28 -23.64 6.01
N GLN A 311 -3.83 -24.10 4.88
CA GLN A 311 -5.14 -24.76 4.80
C GLN A 311 -5.03 -26.25 4.50
N LYS A 312 -5.94 -27.05 5.06
CA LYS A 312 -5.99 -28.51 4.87
C LYS A 312 -6.33 -28.93 3.44
N ARG A 313 -7.20 -28.17 2.77
CA ARG A 313 -7.67 -28.48 1.41
C ARG A 313 -6.53 -28.64 0.38
N PRO A 314 -5.66 -27.65 0.13
CA PRO A 314 -4.59 -27.81 -0.85
C PRO A 314 -3.63 -28.95 -0.48
N ALA A 315 -3.41 -29.21 0.82
CA ALA A 315 -2.62 -30.35 1.28
C ALA A 315 -3.26 -31.70 0.93
N LEU A 316 -4.59 -31.83 1.01
CA LEU A 316 -5.30 -33.05 0.61
C LEU A 316 -5.32 -33.22 -0.91
N GLN A 317 -5.48 -32.12 -1.66
CA GLN A 317 -5.54 -32.14 -3.13
C GLN A 317 -4.19 -32.51 -3.75
N LEU A 318 -3.08 -32.02 -3.20
CA LEU A 318 -1.74 -32.26 -3.73
C LEU A 318 -0.94 -33.34 -2.99
N GLY A 319 -1.40 -33.78 -1.82
CA GLY A 319 -0.59 -34.60 -0.90
C GLY A 319 -0.02 -35.87 -1.53
N THR A 320 -0.85 -36.66 -2.22
CA THR A 320 -0.40 -37.88 -2.92
C THR A 320 0.65 -37.57 -3.99
N ALA A 321 0.48 -36.47 -4.72
CA ALA A 321 1.41 -36.08 -5.78
C ALA A 321 2.73 -35.55 -5.21
N LEU A 322 2.69 -34.77 -4.13
CA LEU A 322 3.88 -34.29 -3.43
C LEU A 322 4.67 -35.45 -2.81
N ASP A 323 4.00 -36.42 -2.19
CA ASP A 323 4.64 -37.60 -1.62
C ASP A 323 5.32 -38.47 -2.71
N ALA A 324 4.66 -38.62 -3.87
CA ALA A 324 5.25 -39.31 -5.03
C ALA A 324 6.51 -38.62 -5.58
N LEU A 325 6.63 -37.30 -5.38
CA LEU A 325 7.81 -36.50 -5.71
C LEU A 325 8.85 -36.48 -4.57
N GLY A 326 8.60 -37.16 -3.46
CA GLY A 326 9.47 -37.15 -2.27
C GLY A 326 9.41 -35.84 -1.47
N VAL A 327 8.44 -34.98 -1.75
CA VAL A 327 8.21 -33.72 -1.04
C VAL A 327 7.34 -34.00 0.18
N LYS A 328 7.86 -33.71 1.37
CA LYS A 328 7.06 -33.81 2.60
C LYS A 328 6.00 -32.71 2.60
N PHE A 329 4.82 -33.00 3.13
CA PHE A 329 3.84 -31.95 3.33
C PHE A 329 3.18 -32.07 4.70
N THR A 330 2.85 -30.92 5.28
CA THR A 330 2.14 -30.80 6.56
C THR A 330 1.12 -29.68 6.47
N VAL A 331 0.09 -29.74 7.33
CA VAL A 331 -0.81 -28.61 7.55
C VAL A 331 -0.36 -27.91 8.81
N ASP A 332 0.05 -26.66 8.67
CA ASP A 332 0.55 -25.81 9.75
C ASP A 332 -0.19 -24.46 9.70
N PRO A 333 -1.23 -24.27 10.53
CA PRO A 333 -2.01 -23.04 10.56
C PRO A 333 -1.28 -21.88 11.25
N ASP A 334 -0.16 -22.14 11.94
CA ASP A 334 0.53 -21.17 12.81
C ASP A 334 1.68 -20.43 12.09
N GLN A 335 1.63 -20.35 10.76
CA GLN A 335 2.62 -19.66 9.93
C GLN A 335 2.45 -18.13 10.00
N GLU A 336 2.85 -17.50 11.12
CA GLU A 336 2.60 -16.08 11.43
C GLU A 336 2.88 -15.12 10.27
N GLU A 337 4.05 -15.23 9.62
CA GLU A 337 4.46 -14.33 8.54
C GLU A 337 3.60 -14.49 7.27
N LEU A 338 3.19 -15.73 6.95
CA LEU A 338 2.31 -16.00 5.82
C LEU A 338 0.87 -15.55 6.13
N VAL A 339 0.40 -15.74 7.36
CA VAL A 339 -0.89 -15.23 7.83
C VAL A 339 -0.94 -13.70 7.74
N GLU A 340 0.13 -13.00 8.13
CA GLU A 340 0.24 -11.55 7.97
C GLU A 340 0.17 -11.13 6.49
N ALA A 341 0.90 -11.82 5.61
CA ALA A 341 0.87 -11.55 4.16
C ALA A 341 -0.52 -11.76 3.55
N VAL A 342 -1.20 -12.87 3.91
CA VAL A 342 -2.58 -13.16 3.50
C VAL A 342 -3.53 -12.06 3.96
N ASN A 343 -3.44 -11.64 5.22
CA ASN A 343 -4.29 -10.58 5.77
C ASN A 343 -4.10 -9.24 5.05
N ARG A 344 -2.85 -8.82 4.79
CA ARG A 344 -2.56 -7.60 4.04
C ARG A 344 -3.14 -7.62 2.63
N LEU A 345 -2.97 -8.75 1.91
CA LEU A 345 -3.50 -8.88 0.56
C LEU A 345 -5.03 -8.85 0.57
N ARG A 346 -5.65 -9.53 1.55
CA ARG A 346 -7.09 -9.55 1.73
C ARG A 346 -7.66 -8.14 2.00
N GLU A 347 -7.05 -7.39 2.90
CA GLU A 347 -7.43 -5.99 3.16
C GLU A 347 -7.37 -5.14 1.88
N SER A 348 -6.36 -5.36 1.04
CA SER A 348 -6.25 -4.67 -0.25
C SER A 348 -7.36 -5.02 -1.25
N PHE A 349 -7.92 -6.24 -1.18
CA PHE A 349 -9.04 -6.67 -2.01
C PHE A 349 -10.38 -6.07 -1.54
N TYR A 350 -10.60 -5.98 -0.22
CA TYR A 350 -11.87 -5.52 0.35
C TYR A 350 -12.01 -4.00 0.52
N GLN A 351 -10.93 -3.21 0.40
CA GLN A 351 -11.03 -1.74 0.34
C GLN A 351 -11.68 -1.22 -0.97
N ARG A 352 -12.38 -2.06 -1.71
CA ARG A 352 -12.93 -1.81 -3.05
C ARG A 352 -14.46 -1.87 -3.10
N GLU A 353 -15.17 -1.58 -2.00
CA GLU A 353 -16.59 -1.27 -2.12
C GLU A 353 -16.77 0.17 -2.65
N PRO A 354 -17.61 0.39 -3.68
CA PRO A 354 -17.99 1.73 -4.09
C PRO A 354 -18.85 2.32 -2.98
N ASP A 355 -18.26 3.20 -2.16
CA ASP A 355 -19.01 3.99 -1.19
C ASP A 355 -20.18 4.66 -1.91
N SER A 356 -21.40 4.27 -1.51
CA SER A 356 -22.62 4.96 -1.90
C SER A 356 -22.61 6.33 -1.23
N LEU A 357 -21.92 7.29 -1.86
CA LEU A 357 -21.84 8.65 -1.40
C LEU A 357 -23.22 9.31 -1.56
N SER A 358 -23.74 9.81 -0.43
CA SER A 358 -24.79 10.82 -0.43
C SER A 358 -24.35 12.05 -1.22
N ASP A 359 -25.29 12.77 -1.83
CA ASP A 359 -25.14 13.96 -2.69
C ASP A 359 -24.22 15.11 -2.17
N GLY A 360 -23.65 15.01 -0.97
CA GLY A 360 -22.74 16.01 -0.39
C GLY A 360 -21.29 15.96 -0.89
N GLY A 361 -20.87 14.90 -1.60
CA GLY A 361 -19.44 14.62 -1.84
C GLY A 361 -18.67 14.36 -0.52
N PRO A 362 -17.34 14.17 -0.57
CA PRO A 362 -16.58 13.81 0.61
C PRO A 362 -16.29 15.05 1.47
N ASP A 363 -16.28 14.86 2.79
CA ASP A 363 -16.05 15.92 3.78
C ASP A 363 -14.56 16.12 4.11
N SER A 364 -13.68 15.27 3.59
CA SER A 364 -12.25 15.27 3.94
C SER A 364 -11.31 15.19 2.73
N ILE A 365 -10.14 15.82 2.87
CA ILE A 365 -9.04 15.73 1.89
C ILE A 365 -8.52 14.28 1.72
N HIS A 366 -8.61 13.47 2.78
CA HIS A 366 -8.16 12.08 2.74
C HIS A 366 -9.00 11.23 1.80
N GLU A 367 -10.32 11.44 1.78
CA GLU A 367 -11.22 10.77 0.84
C GLU A 367 -10.93 11.18 -0.61
N TRP A 368 -10.69 12.47 -0.87
CA TRP A 368 -10.28 12.93 -2.20
C TRP A 368 -8.95 12.32 -2.64
N LYS A 369 -7.94 12.24 -1.77
CA LYS A 369 -6.66 11.58 -2.10
C LYS A 369 -6.81 10.07 -2.32
N ALA A 370 -7.70 9.40 -1.58
CA ALA A 370 -8.02 8.00 -1.80
C ALA A 370 -8.71 7.79 -3.17
N ALA A 371 -9.67 8.65 -3.52
CA ALA A 371 -10.30 8.65 -4.84
C ALA A 371 -9.30 8.95 -5.96
N ASP A 372 -8.36 9.87 -5.77
CA ASP A 372 -7.32 10.20 -6.74
C ASP A 372 -6.36 9.03 -7.01
N LYS A 373 -6.04 8.25 -5.97
CA LYS A 373 -5.30 7.00 -6.12
C LYS A 373 -6.08 5.98 -6.96
N ARG A 374 -7.36 5.77 -6.68
CA ARG A 374 -8.23 4.85 -7.46
C ARG A 374 -8.42 5.32 -8.90
N LEU A 375 -8.53 6.63 -9.12
CA LEU A 375 -8.58 7.22 -10.45
C LEU A 375 -7.29 6.93 -11.22
N THR A 376 -6.14 7.10 -10.57
CA THR A 376 -4.83 6.83 -11.17
C THR A 376 -4.70 5.36 -11.60
N GLU A 377 -5.09 4.41 -10.74
CA GLU A 377 -5.16 2.98 -11.10
C GLU A 377 -6.09 2.71 -12.30
N SER A 378 -7.24 3.40 -12.34
CA SER A 378 -8.21 3.29 -13.43
C SER A 378 -7.65 3.83 -14.76
N LEU A 379 -6.89 4.94 -14.71
CA LEU A 379 -6.19 5.50 -15.87
C LEU A 379 -5.12 4.54 -16.39
N PHE A 380 -4.32 3.93 -15.51
CA PHE A 380 -3.33 2.93 -15.91
C PHE A 380 -3.97 1.72 -16.60
N ARG A 381 -5.07 1.21 -16.05
CA ARG A 381 -5.83 0.10 -16.63
C ARG A 381 -6.43 0.47 -17.99
N ALA A 382 -7.05 1.65 -18.09
CA ALA A 382 -7.65 2.14 -19.33
C ALA A 382 -6.59 2.39 -20.42
N GLY A 383 -5.41 2.86 -20.03
CA GLY A 383 -4.26 3.08 -20.91
C GLY A 383 -3.61 1.79 -21.39
N ARG A 384 -3.90 0.65 -20.74
CA ARG A 384 -3.21 -0.64 -20.94
C ARG A 384 -1.69 -0.47 -20.90
N ILE A 385 -1.22 0.36 -19.96
CA ILE A 385 0.20 0.69 -19.83
C ILE A 385 0.94 -0.54 -19.31
N THR A 386 1.53 -1.30 -20.23
CA THR A 386 2.56 -2.32 -19.95
C THR A 386 3.94 -1.69 -20.08
N LYS A 387 4.99 -2.33 -19.50
CA LYS A 387 6.39 -1.93 -19.75
C LYS A 387 6.68 -1.73 -21.25
N THR A 388 6.26 -2.68 -22.08
CA THR A 388 6.46 -2.62 -23.54
C THR A 388 5.73 -1.45 -24.23
N THR A 389 4.58 -1.01 -23.72
CA THR A 389 3.87 0.16 -24.27
C THR A 389 4.39 1.49 -23.76
N MET A 390 4.86 1.53 -22.52
CA MET A 390 5.42 2.73 -21.88
C MET A 390 6.71 3.18 -22.59
N PHE A 391 7.57 2.22 -22.93
CA PHE A 391 8.90 2.48 -23.49
C PHE A 391 8.92 2.51 -25.03
N LYS A 392 7.81 2.92 -25.66
CA LYS A 392 7.78 3.09 -27.12
C LYS A 392 8.59 4.32 -27.51
N GLU A 393 9.54 4.14 -28.43
CA GLU A 393 10.43 5.18 -28.95
C GLU A 393 9.68 6.48 -29.30
N ARG A 394 8.55 6.38 -30.01
CA ARG A 394 7.72 7.55 -30.37
C ARG A 394 7.19 8.33 -29.16
N LEU A 395 6.81 7.64 -28.08
CA LEU A 395 6.31 8.32 -26.87
C LEU A 395 7.45 8.99 -26.12
N LEU A 396 8.60 8.31 -26.01
CA LEU A 396 9.79 8.86 -25.37
C LEU A 396 10.30 10.09 -26.11
N ALA A 397 10.51 9.99 -27.43
CA ALA A 397 10.91 11.13 -28.26
C ALA A 397 9.85 12.27 -28.24
N GLY A 398 8.57 11.93 -28.14
CA GLY A 398 7.52 12.94 -28.06
C GLY A 398 7.53 13.75 -26.75
N PHE A 399 7.93 13.14 -25.64
CA PHE A 399 7.97 13.82 -24.34
C PHE A 399 9.34 14.41 -24.01
N PHE A 400 10.40 13.63 -24.20
CA PHE A 400 11.78 13.97 -23.86
C PHE A 400 12.58 14.58 -25.01
N GLY A 401 12.00 14.69 -26.22
CA GLY A 401 12.72 15.14 -27.43
C GLY A 401 13.63 14.07 -28.03
N ASP A 402 14.27 13.26 -27.17
CA ASP A 402 15.12 12.12 -27.56
C ASP A 402 14.67 10.83 -26.84
N ALA A 403 14.52 9.73 -27.59
CA ALA A 403 14.04 8.48 -27.04
C ALA A 403 15.09 7.71 -26.22
N ILE A 404 16.37 7.84 -26.56
CA ILE A 404 17.48 7.14 -25.90
C ILE A 404 17.77 7.83 -24.58
N GLU A 405 17.94 9.15 -24.58
CA GLU A 405 18.18 9.93 -23.36
C GLU A 405 16.98 9.86 -22.41
N GLY A 406 15.76 9.91 -22.95
CA GLY A 406 14.54 9.70 -22.17
C GLY A 406 14.46 8.30 -21.54
N MET A 407 14.89 7.25 -22.25
CA MET A 407 14.98 5.90 -21.68
C MET A 407 16.02 5.83 -20.56
N GLU A 408 17.21 6.37 -20.81
CA GLU A 408 18.30 6.37 -19.83
C GLU A 408 17.89 7.11 -18.56
N LEU A 409 17.22 8.25 -18.70
CA LEU A 409 16.66 9.00 -17.57
C LEU A 409 15.60 8.18 -16.81
N LEU A 410 14.71 7.46 -17.49
CA LEU A 410 13.68 6.66 -16.81
C LEU A 410 14.24 5.38 -16.15
N GLU A 411 15.28 4.77 -16.72
CA GLU A 411 15.89 3.53 -16.19
C GLU A 411 16.95 3.79 -15.12
N HIS A 412 17.75 4.86 -15.28
CA HIS A 412 18.95 5.12 -14.48
C HIS A 412 18.91 6.49 -13.76
N GLY A 413 17.97 7.36 -14.11
CA GLY A 413 17.87 8.70 -13.55
C GLY A 413 17.55 8.68 -12.06
N ARG A 414 18.30 9.49 -11.30
CA ARG A 414 18.03 9.76 -9.87
C ARG A 414 16.98 10.85 -9.66
N GLU A 415 16.49 11.45 -10.74
CA GLU A 415 15.53 12.54 -10.67
C GLU A 415 14.15 11.99 -10.31
N HIS A 416 13.78 12.22 -9.05
CA HIS A 416 12.50 11.78 -8.52
C HIS A 416 11.39 12.54 -9.27
N GLY A 417 10.51 11.81 -9.95
CA GLY A 417 9.31 12.36 -10.61
C GLY A 417 9.29 12.32 -12.14
N ALA A 418 10.41 12.03 -12.83
CA ALA A 418 10.43 11.97 -14.30
C ALA A 418 9.42 10.95 -14.85
N ILE A 419 9.36 9.76 -14.25
CA ILE A 419 8.40 8.71 -14.63
C ILE A 419 6.96 9.14 -14.38
N ASP A 420 6.66 9.82 -13.27
CA ASP A 420 5.30 10.25 -12.93
C ASP A 420 4.81 11.33 -13.88
N THR A 421 5.67 12.30 -14.21
CA THR A 421 5.34 13.36 -15.19
C THR A 421 5.14 12.80 -16.60
N TYR A 422 5.99 11.85 -17.02
CA TYR A 422 5.86 11.15 -18.29
C TYR A 422 4.55 10.36 -18.39
N LEU A 423 4.20 9.60 -17.35
CA LEU A 423 2.96 8.82 -17.30
C LEU A 423 1.72 9.71 -17.23
N GLY A 424 1.78 10.79 -16.46
CA GLY A 424 0.75 11.83 -16.44
C GLY A 424 0.49 12.37 -17.84
N TRP A 425 1.54 12.74 -18.58
CA TRP A 425 1.41 13.20 -19.96
C TRP A 425 0.81 12.14 -20.89
N ILE A 426 1.28 10.89 -20.86
CA ILE A 426 0.71 9.80 -21.68
C ILE A 426 -0.79 9.64 -21.44
N LEU A 427 -1.21 9.64 -20.17
CA LEU A 427 -2.58 9.32 -19.78
C LEU A 427 -3.54 10.51 -20.00
N LEU A 428 -3.09 11.73 -19.69
CA LEU A 428 -3.95 12.92 -19.65
C LEU A 428 -3.85 13.78 -20.91
N ARG A 429 -2.71 13.79 -21.62
CA ARG A 429 -2.40 14.78 -22.67
C ARG A 429 -2.08 14.18 -24.02
N TYR A 430 -1.41 13.03 -24.07
CA TYR A 430 -0.96 12.43 -25.33
C TYR A 430 -2.11 12.06 -26.25
N ARG A 431 -2.03 12.53 -27.50
CA ARG A 431 -2.94 12.16 -28.60
C ARG A 431 -2.16 11.43 -29.68
N ALA A 432 -2.58 10.20 -29.99
CA ALA A 432 -1.90 9.39 -31.02
C ALA A 432 -1.91 10.02 -32.42
N ARG A 433 -2.91 10.89 -32.69
CA ARG A 433 -3.05 11.71 -33.89
C ARG A 433 -3.88 12.96 -33.57
N PRO A 434 -3.78 14.05 -34.34
CA PRO A 434 -4.61 15.23 -34.14
C PRO A 434 -6.10 14.88 -34.04
N GLY A 435 -6.78 15.38 -33.01
CA GLY A 435 -8.19 15.13 -32.74
C GLY A 435 -8.56 13.76 -32.15
N ALA A 436 -7.61 12.83 -31.98
CA ALA A 436 -7.90 11.58 -31.26
C ALA A 436 -8.06 11.84 -29.76
N PRO A 437 -9.00 11.15 -29.07
CA PRO A 437 -9.18 11.33 -27.64
C PRO A 437 -8.00 10.76 -26.84
N THR A 438 -7.67 11.38 -25.71
CA THR A 438 -6.66 10.88 -24.76
C THR A 438 -7.17 9.63 -24.03
N VAL A 439 -6.32 8.98 -23.21
CA VAL A 439 -6.79 7.89 -22.33
C VAL A 439 -7.83 8.42 -21.35
N ALA A 440 -7.55 9.56 -20.73
CA ALA A 440 -8.44 10.23 -19.78
C ALA A 440 -9.80 10.60 -20.39
N GLU A 441 -9.82 11.19 -21.59
CA GLU A 441 -11.07 11.51 -22.28
C GLU A 441 -11.90 10.26 -22.61
N ARG A 442 -11.25 9.18 -23.06
CA ARG A 442 -11.94 7.91 -23.30
C ARG A 442 -12.52 7.33 -22.01
N LEU A 443 -11.79 7.40 -20.90
CA LEU A 443 -12.25 6.92 -19.60
C LEU A 443 -13.44 7.75 -19.10
N ARG A 444 -13.39 9.08 -19.25
CA ARG A 444 -14.48 10.00 -18.92
C ARG A 444 -15.75 9.65 -19.71
N ASP A 445 -15.61 9.41 -21.01
CA ASP A 445 -16.74 9.14 -21.91
C ASP A 445 -17.40 7.77 -21.62
N GLN A 446 -16.68 6.82 -21.00
CA GLN A 446 -17.23 5.53 -20.61
C GLN A 446 -18.16 5.60 -19.38
N ARG A 447 -18.08 6.66 -18.56
CA ARG A 447 -18.90 6.87 -17.34
C ARG A 447 -18.95 5.65 -16.40
N ARG A 448 -17.82 4.94 -16.26
CA ARG A 448 -17.69 3.74 -15.38
C ARG A 448 -17.09 4.05 -14.01
N LEU A 449 -16.62 5.28 -13.82
CA LEU A 449 -15.98 5.71 -12.58
C LEU A 449 -17.03 6.06 -11.51
N GLY A 450 -16.64 5.92 -10.25
CA GLY A 450 -17.39 6.50 -9.14
C GLY A 450 -17.45 8.02 -9.26
N LEU A 451 -18.39 8.65 -8.54
CA LEU A 451 -18.65 10.09 -8.66
C LEU A 451 -17.39 10.93 -8.36
N LEU A 452 -16.62 10.55 -7.32
CA LEU A 452 -15.41 11.28 -6.94
C LEU A 452 -14.32 11.16 -7.99
N GLU A 453 -14.07 9.94 -8.48
CA GLU A 453 -13.09 9.67 -9.52
C GLU A 453 -13.47 10.40 -10.82
N GLN A 454 -14.77 10.46 -11.13
CA GLN A 454 -15.28 11.21 -12.28
C GLN A 454 -15.02 12.72 -12.11
N THR A 455 -15.34 13.30 -10.96
CA THR A 455 -15.08 14.72 -10.67
C THR A 455 -13.58 15.04 -10.75
N LEU A 456 -12.74 14.19 -10.15
CA LEU A 456 -11.28 14.33 -10.22
C LEU A 456 -10.75 14.21 -11.65
N LEU A 457 -11.30 13.28 -12.45
CA LEU A 457 -10.91 13.09 -13.84
C LEU A 457 -11.24 14.32 -14.68
N GLU A 458 -12.44 14.88 -14.51
CA GLU A 458 -12.84 16.11 -15.18
C GLU A 458 -11.94 17.29 -14.78
N ALA A 459 -11.70 17.47 -13.48
CA ALA A 459 -10.78 18.49 -12.97
C ALA A 459 -9.35 18.32 -13.52
N ARG A 460 -8.83 17.09 -13.59
CA ARG A 460 -7.51 16.80 -14.17
C ARG A 460 -7.48 17.07 -15.68
N ILE A 461 -8.56 16.76 -16.42
CA ILE A 461 -8.63 17.07 -17.86
C ILE A 461 -8.54 18.59 -18.08
N GLU A 462 -9.23 19.37 -17.25
CA GLU A 462 -9.31 20.84 -17.30
C GLU A 462 -8.17 21.56 -16.56
N ALA A 463 -7.19 20.81 -16.02
CA ALA A 463 -6.13 21.36 -15.20
C ALA A 463 -5.28 22.40 -15.93
N LYS A 464 -5.01 23.50 -15.23
CA LYS A 464 -4.17 24.61 -15.71
C LYS A 464 -2.72 24.35 -15.34
N ALA A 465 -1.84 24.23 -16.34
CA ALA A 465 -0.41 24.08 -16.10
C ALA A 465 0.24 25.46 -15.94
N ILE A 466 1.05 25.63 -14.91
CA ILE A 466 1.77 26.88 -14.61
C ILE A 466 3.24 26.57 -14.29
N VAL A 467 4.09 27.59 -14.43
CA VAL A 467 5.41 27.63 -13.76
C VAL A 467 5.23 28.42 -12.47
N GLY A 468 5.16 27.72 -11.36
CA GLY A 468 4.94 28.30 -10.04
C GLY A 468 6.23 28.47 -9.23
N ARG A 469 6.28 29.46 -8.35
CA ARG A 469 7.28 29.63 -7.31
C ARG A 469 6.66 29.33 -5.95
N VAL A 470 7.30 28.48 -5.15
CA VAL A 470 6.84 28.17 -3.79
C VAL A 470 7.05 29.38 -2.90
N VAL A 471 5.98 29.94 -2.36
CA VAL A 471 6.03 31.12 -1.47
C VAL A 471 6.13 30.67 -0.01
N SER A 472 5.33 29.68 0.37
CA SER A 472 5.27 29.15 1.72
C SER A 472 4.89 27.67 1.71
N THR A 473 5.24 26.95 2.78
CA THR A 473 4.90 25.54 2.95
C THR A 473 4.34 25.32 4.35
N ASP A 474 3.30 24.49 4.45
CA ASP A 474 2.83 23.88 5.70
C ASP A 474 3.06 22.36 5.60
N PRO A 475 4.21 21.86 6.11
CA PRO A 475 4.66 20.50 5.83
C PRO A 475 3.65 19.42 6.21
N GLY A 476 3.17 18.68 5.20
CA GLY A 476 2.17 17.63 5.38
C GLY A 476 0.74 18.13 5.38
N ALA A 477 0.48 19.34 4.91
CA ALA A 477 -0.86 19.88 4.70
C ALA A 477 -0.98 20.56 3.33
N SER A 478 -0.26 21.66 3.12
CA SER A 478 -0.41 22.51 1.93
C SER A 478 0.86 23.29 1.59
N LEU A 479 0.88 23.91 0.41
CA LEU A 479 1.87 24.91 0.03
C LEU A 479 1.20 26.05 -0.76
N GLU A 480 1.76 27.25 -0.67
CA GLU A 480 1.34 28.40 -1.46
C GLU A 480 2.26 28.52 -2.68
N ILE A 481 1.69 28.46 -3.87
CA ILE A 481 2.40 28.57 -5.14
C ILE A 481 1.99 29.87 -5.82
N GLU A 482 2.96 30.70 -6.16
CA GLU A 482 2.77 31.93 -6.94
C GLU A 482 3.09 31.66 -8.41
N ASN A 483 2.15 31.94 -9.31
CA ASN A 483 2.39 31.87 -10.74
C ASN A 483 3.48 32.88 -11.14
N SER A 484 4.58 32.39 -11.70
CA SER A 484 5.77 33.21 -12.00
C SER A 484 5.52 34.27 -13.06
N LEU A 485 4.47 34.14 -13.88
CA LEU A 485 4.11 35.10 -14.93
C LEU A 485 3.09 36.14 -14.47
N THR A 486 2.12 35.75 -13.64
CA THR A 486 1.00 36.63 -13.25
C THR A 486 1.10 37.17 -11.81
N GLY A 487 1.91 36.54 -10.96
CA GLY A 487 1.95 36.81 -9.52
C GLY A 487 0.72 36.30 -8.76
N GLU A 488 -0.22 35.62 -9.43
CA GLU A 488 -1.39 35.01 -8.79
C GLU A 488 -0.95 33.90 -7.83
N ARG A 489 -1.59 33.80 -6.66
CA ARG A 489 -1.24 32.81 -5.64
C ARG A 489 -2.32 31.74 -5.47
N HIS A 490 -1.87 30.50 -5.33
CA HIS A 490 -2.72 29.34 -5.19
C HIS A 490 -2.31 28.52 -3.96
N THR A 491 -3.28 28.20 -3.10
CA THR A 491 -3.09 27.27 -1.98
C THR A 491 -3.31 25.85 -2.46
N VAL A 492 -2.23 25.08 -2.58
CA VAL A 492 -2.23 23.70 -3.08
C VAL A 492 -2.18 22.71 -1.92
N HIS A 493 -3.05 21.71 -1.98
CA HIS A 493 -3.22 20.71 -0.93
C HIS A 493 -2.55 19.41 -1.33
N ASP A 494 -1.23 19.36 -1.12
CA ASP A 494 -0.41 18.19 -1.39
C ASP A 494 0.52 17.84 -0.22
N LEU A 495 0.29 16.66 0.38
CA LEU A 495 1.00 16.20 1.57
C LEU A 495 2.47 15.87 1.30
N THR A 496 2.81 15.46 0.08
CA THR A 496 4.17 15.05 -0.28
C THR A 496 4.97 16.27 -0.69
N MET A 497 4.43 17.08 -1.63
CA MET A 497 5.11 18.28 -2.11
C MET A 497 5.34 19.31 -1.00
N SER A 498 4.40 19.48 -0.07
CA SER A 498 4.58 20.39 1.08
C SER A 498 5.72 20.00 2.02
N LYS A 499 6.14 18.73 2.01
CA LYS A 499 7.27 18.24 2.81
C LYS A 499 8.61 18.32 2.09
N THR A 500 8.59 18.25 0.75
CA THR A 500 9.81 18.13 -0.05
C THR A 500 10.21 19.42 -0.75
N ALA A 501 9.27 20.29 -1.08
CA ALA A 501 9.56 21.56 -1.74
C ALA A 501 10.15 22.57 -0.76
N SER A 502 11.14 23.33 -1.21
CA SER A 502 11.72 24.45 -0.47
C SER A 502 11.07 25.76 -0.90
N VAL A 503 11.04 26.73 0.02
CA VAL A 503 10.61 28.10 -0.31
C VAL A 503 11.51 28.67 -1.40
N ASN A 504 10.88 29.32 -2.38
CA ASN A 504 11.42 29.83 -3.63
C ASN A 504 11.70 28.80 -4.73
N ASP A 505 11.54 27.50 -4.48
CA ASP A 505 11.66 26.52 -5.57
C ASP A 505 10.65 26.83 -6.67
N GLY A 506 11.10 26.69 -7.91
CA GLY A 506 10.23 26.67 -9.07
C GLY A 506 9.66 25.28 -9.27
N LEU A 507 8.38 25.20 -9.63
CA LEU A 507 7.67 23.97 -9.90
C LEU A 507 6.87 24.12 -11.19
N ILE A 508 6.92 23.10 -12.06
CA ILE A 508 6.03 23.01 -13.21
C ILE A 508 4.88 22.10 -12.83
N VAL A 509 3.71 22.68 -12.59
CA VAL A 509 2.56 21.99 -11.99
C VAL A 509 1.29 22.21 -12.78
N GLU A 510 0.47 21.17 -12.86
CA GLU A 510 -0.94 21.27 -13.21
C GLU A 510 -1.77 21.48 -11.96
N LEU A 511 -2.46 22.62 -11.88
CA LEU A 511 -3.42 22.93 -10.82
C LEU A 511 -4.83 22.53 -11.25
N PHE A 512 -5.52 21.76 -10.42
CA PHE A 512 -6.90 21.36 -10.65
C PHE A 512 -7.75 21.53 -9.39
N PRO A 513 -8.69 22.50 -9.38
CA PRO A 513 -9.58 22.72 -8.26
C PRO A 513 -10.69 21.66 -8.22
N VAL A 514 -10.99 21.18 -7.02
CA VAL A 514 -12.08 20.24 -6.73
C VAL A 514 -12.81 20.74 -5.48
N LYS A 515 -13.98 21.34 -5.68
CA LYS A 515 -14.72 22.08 -4.65
C LYS A 515 -13.83 23.16 -3.99
N GLU A 516 -13.67 23.13 -2.68
CA GLU A 516 -12.83 24.05 -1.88
C GLU A 516 -11.34 23.69 -1.90
N TRP A 517 -10.96 22.52 -2.42
CA TRP A 517 -9.58 22.05 -2.45
C TRP A 517 -8.94 22.33 -3.82
N THR A 518 -7.64 22.65 -3.81
CA THR A 518 -6.84 22.71 -5.04
C THR A 518 -5.74 21.68 -4.96
N PHE A 519 -5.72 20.75 -5.90
CA PHE A 519 -4.68 19.74 -6.03
C PHE A 519 -3.66 20.15 -7.08
N ALA A 520 -2.46 19.58 -6.99
CA ALA A 520 -1.42 19.74 -8.00
C ALA A 520 -0.89 18.39 -8.47
N SER A 521 -0.40 18.36 -9.70
CA SER A 521 0.45 17.28 -10.22
C SER A 521 1.66 17.89 -10.89
N LEU A 522 2.85 17.39 -10.59
CA LEU A 522 4.06 17.78 -11.30
C LEU A 522 3.91 17.35 -12.77
N VAL A 523 4.36 18.22 -13.67
CA VAL A 523 4.41 17.94 -15.12
C VAL A 523 5.78 18.24 -15.74
N GLY A 524 6.74 18.64 -14.90
CA GLY A 524 8.15 18.81 -15.25
C GLY A 524 9.03 18.75 -14.00
N PRO A 525 10.34 18.99 -14.16
CA PRO A 525 11.29 18.95 -13.04
C PRO A 525 11.05 20.09 -12.06
N SER A 526 11.57 19.94 -10.84
CA SER A 526 11.74 21.08 -9.93
C SER A 526 12.86 21.98 -10.44
N ILE A 527 12.64 23.29 -10.38
CA ILE A 527 13.52 24.31 -10.92
C ILE A 527 14.13 25.06 -9.74
N PRO A 528 15.46 25.22 -9.67
CA PRO A 528 16.04 26.05 -8.63
C PRO A 528 15.60 27.52 -8.81
N PRO A 529 15.46 28.31 -7.72
CA PRO A 529 14.87 29.65 -7.77
C PRO A 529 15.47 30.58 -8.84
N PHE A 530 16.80 30.55 -9.01
CA PHE A 530 17.51 31.38 -9.97
C PHE A 530 17.27 31.01 -11.43
N ALA A 531 16.78 29.79 -11.70
CA ALA A 531 16.61 29.26 -13.04
C ALA A 531 15.19 29.45 -13.59
N ILE A 532 14.23 29.88 -12.78
CA ILE A 532 12.85 30.11 -13.19
C ILE A 532 12.76 30.99 -14.46
N PRO A 533 13.46 32.15 -14.57
CA PRO A 533 13.39 32.97 -15.78
C PRO A 533 13.97 32.28 -17.02
N GLN A 534 15.05 31.53 -16.85
CA GLN A 534 15.69 30.79 -17.95
C GLN A 534 14.79 29.64 -18.42
N THR A 535 14.14 28.93 -17.48
CA THR A 535 13.17 27.88 -17.81
C THR A 535 11.98 28.45 -18.56
N LEU A 536 11.43 29.60 -18.15
CA LEU A 536 10.35 30.28 -18.88
C LEU A 536 10.75 30.62 -20.33
N GLN A 537 11.93 31.24 -20.52
CA GLN A 537 12.46 31.55 -21.85
C GLN A 537 12.63 30.29 -22.71
N GLN A 538 13.05 29.18 -22.10
CA GLN A 538 13.18 27.92 -22.81
C GLN A 538 11.85 27.32 -23.25
N LEU A 539 10.84 27.33 -22.38
CA LEU A 539 9.50 26.88 -22.72
C LEU A 539 8.95 27.68 -23.92
N GLU A 540 9.11 29.00 -23.90
CA GLU A 540 8.75 29.87 -25.03
C GLU A 540 9.53 29.52 -26.30
N SER A 541 10.86 29.31 -26.21
CA SER A 541 11.69 28.96 -27.36
C SER A 541 11.32 27.62 -28.02
N ARG A 542 10.68 26.73 -27.25
CA ARG A 542 10.14 25.45 -27.70
C ARG A 542 8.72 25.55 -28.24
N GLY A 543 8.15 26.76 -28.29
CA GLY A 543 6.80 27.01 -28.78
C GLY A 543 5.70 26.66 -27.77
N ILE A 544 6.02 26.53 -26.49
CA ILE A 544 5.00 26.45 -25.44
C ILE A 544 4.46 27.87 -25.22
N GLU A 545 3.19 28.04 -25.56
CA GLU A 545 2.49 29.32 -25.43
C GLU A 545 1.87 29.45 -24.04
N PHE A 546 1.74 30.69 -23.58
CA PHE A 546 1.10 31.03 -22.30
C PHE A 546 -0.09 31.95 -22.55
N GLU A 547 -1.23 31.61 -21.96
CA GLU A 547 -2.44 32.45 -21.90
C GLU A 547 -2.82 32.64 -20.43
N ASP A 548 -2.97 33.89 -19.99
CA ASP A 548 -3.23 34.24 -18.58
C ASP A 548 -2.27 33.54 -17.59
N GLY A 549 -0.99 33.45 -17.96
CA GLY A 549 0.04 32.78 -17.16
C GLY A 549 -0.04 31.25 -17.11
N CYS A 550 -0.92 30.64 -17.89
CA CYS A 550 -1.08 29.19 -17.96
C CYS A 550 -0.56 28.65 -19.31
N MET A 551 0.12 27.51 -19.29
CA MET A 551 0.55 26.83 -20.51
C MET A 551 -0.64 26.30 -21.28
N VAL A 552 -0.73 26.68 -22.56
CA VAL A 552 -1.77 26.23 -23.50
C VAL A 552 -1.19 25.33 -24.59
N GLY A 553 -2.04 24.50 -25.19
CA GLY A 553 -1.64 23.60 -26.27
C GLY A 553 -1.08 22.25 -25.83
N ASP A 554 -0.32 21.61 -26.74
CA ASP A 554 0.33 20.34 -26.47
C ASP A 554 1.54 20.54 -25.56
N ARG A 555 1.63 19.72 -24.51
CA ARG A 555 2.69 19.75 -23.50
C ARG A 555 3.81 18.75 -23.82
N SER A 556 3.82 18.22 -25.05
CA SER A 556 4.97 17.51 -25.61
C SER A 556 6.24 18.33 -25.46
N GLY A 557 7.37 17.68 -25.18
CA GLY A 557 8.66 18.35 -24.98
C GLY A 557 8.92 18.89 -23.56
N LEU A 558 7.96 18.85 -22.62
CA LEU A 558 8.25 19.20 -21.21
C LEU A 558 9.31 18.28 -20.58
N GLY A 559 9.41 17.03 -21.07
CA GLY A 559 10.43 16.08 -20.65
C GLY A 559 11.85 16.53 -20.96
N GLU A 560 12.06 17.35 -21.99
CA GLU A 560 13.39 17.88 -22.34
C GLU A 560 14.01 18.73 -21.23
N LEU A 561 13.19 19.27 -20.31
CA LEU A 561 13.68 20.03 -19.17
C LEU A 561 14.43 19.16 -18.16
N TYR A 562 14.13 17.86 -18.09
CA TYR A 562 14.90 16.91 -17.28
C TYR A 562 16.28 16.63 -17.87
N LEU A 563 16.42 16.80 -19.19
CA LEU A 563 17.68 16.64 -19.90
C LEU A 563 18.48 17.95 -19.96
N PHE A 564 17.85 19.06 -19.56
CA PHE A 564 18.47 20.35 -19.59
C PHE A 564 19.29 20.60 -18.32
N GLU A 565 20.61 20.57 -18.45
CA GLU A 565 21.51 21.05 -17.40
C GLU A 565 21.39 22.57 -17.27
N VAL A 566 20.71 23.01 -16.21
CA VAL A 566 20.76 24.41 -15.82
C VAL A 566 22.18 24.70 -15.33
N PRO A 567 22.94 25.59 -16.01
CA PRO A 567 24.26 25.95 -15.53
C PRO A 567 24.10 26.59 -14.15
N MET A 568 24.71 25.97 -13.15
CA MET A 568 24.72 26.53 -11.80
C MET A 568 25.32 27.94 -11.87
N PRO A 569 24.69 28.95 -11.25
CA PRO A 569 25.26 30.29 -11.23
C PRO A 569 26.64 30.19 -10.60
N ILE A 570 27.61 30.83 -11.25
CA ILE A 570 28.93 30.98 -10.67
C ILE A 570 28.78 31.95 -9.51
N VAL A 571 28.61 31.41 -8.30
CA VAL A 571 28.56 32.23 -7.10
C VAL A 571 29.95 32.80 -6.87
N ARG A 572 30.03 34.12 -6.70
CA ARG A 572 31.27 34.81 -6.39
C ARG A 572 31.20 35.38 -4.98
N ASN A 573 32.32 35.34 -4.26
CA ASN A 573 32.43 36.01 -2.97
C ASN A 573 32.51 37.53 -3.16
N GLN A 574 32.64 38.29 -2.06
CA GLN A 574 32.69 39.76 -2.12
C GLN A 574 33.94 40.29 -2.85
N ASP A 575 34.99 39.47 -3.01
CA ASP A 575 36.18 39.79 -3.81
C ASP A 575 35.98 39.55 -5.32
N GLY A 576 34.81 39.02 -5.71
CA GLY A 576 34.54 38.60 -7.07
C GLY A 576 35.19 37.27 -7.46
N ASP A 577 35.79 36.53 -6.53
CA ASP A 577 36.33 35.20 -6.78
C ASP A 577 35.23 34.15 -6.77
N VAL A 578 35.39 33.07 -7.55
CA VAL A 578 34.45 31.94 -7.52
C VAL A 578 34.46 31.31 -6.12
N ILE A 579 33.28 31.09 -5.55
CA ILE A 579 33.15 30.43 -4.27
C ILE A 579 33.54 28.96 -4.40
N GLU A 580 34.70 28.63 -3.83
CA GLU A 580 35.25 27.29 -3.72
C GLU A 580 35.54 27.06 -2.24
N PRO A 581 34.63 26.43 -1.47
CA PRO A 581 34.85 26.19 -0.06
C PRO A 581 36.05 25.24 0.12
N MET A 582 37.06 25.71 0.85
CA MET A 582 38.28 24.97 1.14
C MET A 582 38.54 24.98 2.65
N THR A 583 39.11 23.90 3.13
CA THR A 583 39.66 23.82 4.50
C THR A 583 41.15 23.61 4.41
N LEU A 584 41.91 24.52 5.02
CA LEU A 584 43.35 24.39 5.19
C LEU A 584 43.64 23.83 6.57
N THR A 585 44.46 22.79 6.64
CA THR A 585 44.84 22.16 7.90
C THR A 585 46.28 22.49 8.21
N PHE A 586 46.53 23.00 9.42
CA PHE A 586 47.84 23.25 9.99
C PHE A 586 48.03 22.38 11.22
N LYS A 587 49.15 21.66 11.30
CA LYS A 587 49.56 20.93 12.50
C LYS A 587 50.15 21.90 13.52
N ILE A 588 49.69 21.78 14.76
CA ILE A 588 50.14 22.59 15.90
C ILE A 588 51.32 21.86 16.56
N GLU A 589 52.46 22.53 16.68
CA GLU A 589 53.62 21.96 17.37
C GLU A 589 53.37 21.85 18.89
N PRO A 590 53.92 20.82 19.57
CA PRO A 590 53.73 20.67 21.00
C PRO A 590 54.19 21.90 21.79
N GLY A 591 53.30 22.45 22.62
CA GLY A 591 53.57 23.62 23.46
C GLY A 591 53.30 24.97 22.79
N THR A 592 52.79 24.97 21.56
CA THR A 592 52.31 26.19 20.88
C THR A 592 50.96 26.63 21.44
N ASP A 593 50.87 27.90 21.86
CA ASP A 593 49.61 28.55 22.24
C ASP A 593 48.99 29.20 20.99
N VAL A 594 48.01 28.52 20.39
CA VAL A 594 47.39 28.95 19.12
C VAL A 594 46.58 30.24 19.30
N ALA A 595 45.94 30.45 20.45
CA ALA A 595 45.18 31.67 20.70
C ALA A 595 46.13 32.87 20.71
N ALA A 596 47.24 32.78 21.47
CA ALA A 596 48.25 33.83 21.49
C ALA A 596 48.87 34.08 20.10
N LEU A 597 49.11 33.04 19.31
CA LEU A 597 49.61 33.18 17.93
C LEU A 597 48.62 33.89 17.01
N LEU A 598 47.33 33.58 17.11
CA LEU A 598 46.29 34.22 16.30
C LEU A 598 46.08 35.69 16.73
N GLU A 599 46.18 36.01 18.02
CA GLU A 599 46.14 37.40 18.53
C GLU A 599 47.31 38.28 18.03
N GLU A 600 48.45 37.68 17.66
CA GLU A 600 49.58 38.41 17.08
C GLU A 600 49.30 38.88 15.63
N LEU A 601 48.29 38.31 14.95
CA LEU A 601 47.90 38.71 13.61
C LEU A 601 46.89 39.87 13.67
N PRO A 602 47.23 41.07 13.14
CA PRO A 602 46.36 42.24 13.24
C PRO A 602 45.03 42.09 12.50
N GLU A 603 44.96 41.19 11.53
CA GLU A 603 43.78 40.89 10.73
C GLU A 603 42.92 39.78 11.36
N VAL A 604 43.32 39.20 12.48
CA VAL A 604 42.57 38.11 13.12
C VAL A 604 41.90 38.61 14.39
N SER A 605 40.60 38.40 14.51
CA SER A 605 39.82 38.76 15.68
C SER A 605 39.02 37.57 16.21
N MET A 606 38.81 37.54 17.53
CA MET A 606 38.00 36.51 18.17
C MET A 606 36.52 36.92 18.14
N ASN A 607 35.68 36.08 17.57
CA ASN A 607 34.23 36.22 17.57
C ASN A 607 33.67 36.00 18.98
N SER A 608 32.44 36.46 19.21
CA SER A 608 31.75 36.34 20.50
C SER A 608 31.44 34.89 20.90
N ASP A 609 31.43 33.97 19.95
CA ASP A 609 31.26 32.52 20.15
C ASP A 609 32.57 31.78 20.46
N GLY A 610 33.69 32.48 20.50
CA GLY A 610 35.02 31.91 20.76
C GLY A 610 35.72 31.33 19.52
N THR A 611 35.12 31.46 18.33
CA THR A 611 35.82 31.20 17.06
C THR A 611 36.72 32.38 16.69
N TRP A 612 37.70 32.16 15.81
CA TRP A 612 38.54 33.23 15.29
C TRP A 612 38.23 33.47 13.83
N ALA A 613 38.20 34.73 13.41
CA ALA A 613 38.02 35.10 12.01
C ALA A 613 39.15 36.01 11.56
N MET A 614 39.69 35.73 10.38
CA MET A 614 40.54 36.66 9.65
C MET A 614 39.65 37.63 8.89
N VAL A 615 39.76 38.91 9.17
CA VAL A 615 38.89 39.97 8.66
C VAL A 615 39.75 41.02 7.98
N GLN A 616 39.42 41.33 6.74
CA GLN A 616 39.98 42.50 6.06
C GLN A 616 39.12 43.71 6.38
N GLU A 617 39.70 44.69 7.07
CA GLU A 617 39.07 46.00 7.21
C GLU A 617 38.86 46.60 5.82
N TRP A 618 37.64 47.07 5.53
CA TRP A 618 37.40 47.83 4.31
C TRP A 618 38.29 49.07 4.34
N GLU A 619 39.22 49.19 3.40
CA GLU A 619 39.79 50.49 3.11
C GLU A 619 38.61 51.38 2.70
N THR A 620 38.22 52.33 3.56
CA THR A 620 37.06 53.23 3.40
C THR A 620 37.26 54.24 2.27
N SER A 621 37.80 53.81 1.12
CA SER A 621 37.64 54.51 -0.14
C SER A 621 36.40 53.93 -0.82
N ASP A 622 35.21 54.21 -0.27
CA ASP A 622 33.95 54.02 -0.99
C ASP A 622 33.95 54.96 -2.22
N PRO A 623 34.06 54.45 -3.46
CA PRO A 623 33.97 55.29 -4.65
C PRO A 623 32.53 55.71 -4.95
N PHE A 624 31.54 55.13 -4.27
CA PHE A 624 30.11 55.23 -4.56
C PHE A 624 29.27 55.88 -3.45
N GLY A 625 29.89 56.32 -2.35
CA GLY A 625 29.35 57.24 -1.34
C GLY A 625 27.93 56.94 -0.85
N THR A 626 27.58 55.67 -0.63
CA THR A 626 26.18 55.28 -0.35
C THR A 626 25.97 54.52 0.95
N PHE A 627 27.00 54.21 1.72
CA PHE A 627 26.83 53.63 3.06
C PHE A 627 26.86 54.71 4.15
N ASP A 628 25.75 54.80 4.88
CA ASP A 628 25.52 55.74 5.98
C ASP A 628 26.47 55.40 7.14
N ALA A 629 27.44 56.28 7.42
CA ALA A 629 28.56 56.07 8.34
C ALA A 629 28.18 55.99 9.84
N GLY A 630 26.91 55.73 10.16
CA GLY A 630 26.33 55.81 11.50
C GLY A 630 26.13 54.47 12.23
N SER A 631 26.33 53.32 11.58
CA SER A 631 26.08 52.01 12.18
C SER A 631 27.24 51.02 12.06
N SER A 632 28.49 51.50 12.12
CA SER A 632 29.66 50.60 12.18
C SER A 632 29.66 49.85 13.51
N SER A 633 29.02 48.69 13.49
CA SER A 633 29.26 47.68 14.52
C SER A 633 30.69 47.20 14.31
N PRO A 634 31.53 47.08 15.35
CA PRO A 634 32.83 46.43 15.22
C PRO A 634 32.57 44.98 14.78
N GLY A 635 32.72 44.72 13.48
CA GLY A 635 32.25 43.51 12.81
C GLY A 635 32.00 43.64 11.30
N ASP A 636 31.90 44.86 10.74
CA ASP A 636 31.59 45.07 9.30
C ASP A 636 32.79 44.87 8.33
N GLY A 637 33.78 44.06 8.71
CA GLY A 637 34.90 43.73 7.84
C GLY A 637 34.63 42.48 6.99
N LEU A 638 35.35 42.34 5.89
CA LEU A 638 35.23 41.17 5.03
C LEU A 638 35.91 39.97 5.67
N VAL A 639 35.13 38.96 6.08
CA VAL A 639 35.68 37.70 6.60
C VAL A 639 36.39 36.96 5.45
N LEU A 640 37.70 36.80 5.59
CA LEU A 640 38.59 36.08 4.67
C LEU A 640 38.74 34.60 5.05
N ALA A 641 38.72 34.29 6.35
CA ALA A 641 38.83 32.93 6.86
C ALA A 641 38.19 32.80 8.25
N GLU A 642 37.65 31.62 8.56
CA GLU A 642 37.25 31.24 9.91
C GLU A 642 38.17 30.13 10.42
N PHE A 643 38.55 30.18 11.70
CA PHE A 643 39.47 29.22 12.29
C PHE A 643 38.83 28.38 13.40
N GLU A 644 39.13 27.09 13.37
CA GLU A 644 38.71 26.11 14.36
C GLU A 644 39.91 25.29 14.83
N VAL A 645 40.08 25.12 16.15
CA VAL A 645 41.13 24.25 16.71
C VAL A 645 40.54 22.89 17.05
N VAL A 646 41.05 21.84 16.40
CA VAL A 646 40.63 20.46 16.61
C VAL A 646 41.84 19.61 16.99
N ALA A 647 41.94 19.27 18.28
CA ALA A 647 43.06 18.52 18.85
C ALA A 647 44.43 19.18 18.58
N ASP A 648 45.27 18.56 17.73
CA ASP A 648 46.60 19.05 17.34
C ASP A 648 46.58 19.76 15.97
N GLU A 649 45.40 20.17 15.50
CA GLU A 649 45.19 20.83 14.22
C GLU A 649 44.47 22.18 14.37
N LEU A 650 44.91 23.16 13.58
CA LEU A 650 44.19 24.38 13.29
C LEU A 650 43.60 24.26 11.88
N LEU A 651 42.29 24.35 11.79
CA LEU A 651 41.54 24.37 10.54
C LEU A 651 41.24 25.81 10.17
N ALA A 652 41.49 26.19 8.92
CA ALA A 652 41.09 27.48 8.37
C ALA A 652 40.10 27.25 7.21
N HIS A 653 38.87 27.69 7.39
CA HIS A 653 37.81 27.62 6.40
C HIS A 653 37.82 28.89 5.56
N VAL A 654 37.96 28.73 4.24
CA VAL A 654 37.97 29.83 3.27
C VAL A 654 37.04 29.49 2.12
N ASP A 655 36.59 30.51 1.39
CA ASP A 655 35.64 30.35 0.29
C ASP A 655 36.26 30.62 -1.09
N SER A 656 37.58 30.84 -1.21
CA SER A 656 38.25 30.95 -2.51
C SER A 656 39.70 30.48 -2.48
N GLY A 657 40.21 30.03 -3.63
CA GLY A 657 41.62 29.65 -3.78
C GLY A 657 42.59 30.81 -3.52
N LYS A 658 42.21 32.05 -3.80
CA LYS A 658 43.06 33.22 -3.49
C LYS A 658 43.14 33.46 -1.99
N ARG A 659 42.02 33.38 -1.27
CA ARG A 659 41.98 33.46 0.19
C ARG A 659 42.76 32.31 0.83
N ALA A 660 42.64 31.09 0.28
CA ALA A 660 43.44 29.94 0.72
C ALA A 660 44.95 30.22 0.64
N LEU A 661 45.42 30.80 -0.47
CA LEU A 661 46.84 31.15 -0.62
C LEU A 661 47.27 32.22 0.38
N ALA A 662 46.47 33.28 0.56
CA ALA A 662 46.75 34.34 1.52
C ALA A 662 46.85 33.80 2.97
N VAL A 663 45.84 33.03 3.41
CA VAL A 663 45.83 32.37 4.72
C VAL A 663 47.03 31.45 4.90
N LYS A 664 47.36 30.66 3.87
CA LYS A 664 48.51 29.75 3.91
C LYS A 664 49.84 30.48 4.06
N GLU A 665 50.04 31.57 3.33
CA GLU A 665 51.25 32.37 3.42
C GLU A 665 51.39 33.02 4.80
N GLN A 666 50.29 33.60 5.30
CA GLN A 666 50.26 34.29 6.59
C GLN A 666 50.48 33.31 7.76
N LEU A 667 49.66 32.26 7.88
CA LEU A 667 49.80 31.25 8.94
C LEU A 667 51.07 30.42 8.80
N GLY A 668 51.54 30.17 7.58
CA GLY A 668 52.78 29.42 7.33
C GLY A 668 54.05 30.15 7.79
N SER A 669 53.96 31.46 8.06
CA SER A 669 55.05 32.25 8.60
C SER A 669 55.17 32.19 10.14
N LEU A 670 54.11 31.73 10.82
CA LEU A 670 54.05 31.65 12.29
C LEU A 670 54.82 30.45 12.81
N ARG A 671 55.67 30.67 13.82
CA ARG A 671 56.39 29.57 14.48
C ARG A 671 55.42 28.75 15.33
N GLY A 672 55.43 27.43 15.14
CA GLY A 672 54.56 26.50 15.85
C GLY A 672 53.36 26.00 15.05
N LEU A 673 53.15 26.53 13.83
CA LEU A 673 52.17 25.98 12.88
C LEU A 673 52.89 25.41 11.66
N ARG A 674 52.52 24.19 11.26
CA ARG A 674 53.03 23.55 10.05
C ARG A 674 51.88 23.21 9.13
N TYR A 675 51.82 23.86 7.98
CA TYR A 675 50.85 23.52 6.94
C TYR A 675 50.93 22.02 6.59
N ALA A 676 49.78 21.35 6.66
CA ALA A 676 49.65 19.93 6.35
C ALA A 676 49.10 19.74 4.94
N HIS A 677 47.87 20.19 4.69
CA HIS A 677 47.20 20.06 3.40
C HIS A 677 46.02 21.03 3.26
N THR A 678 45.51 21.16 2.04
CA THR A 678 44.25 21.84 1.73
C THR A 678 43.30 20.79 1.17
N ARG A 679 42.07 20.78 1.67
CA ARG A 679 40.99 19.95 1.16
C ARG A 679 39.90 20.86 0.63
N SER A 680 39.55 20.70 -0.65
CA SER A 680 38.29 21.27 -1.15
C SER A 680 37.17 20.58 -0.37
N THR A 681 36.39 21.36 0.35
CA THR A 681 35.18 20.84 0.98
C THR A 681 34.26 20.56 -0.20
N PRO A 682 33.89 19.29 -0.47
CA PRO A 682 32.95 19.02 -1.55
C PRO A 682 31.70 19.84 -1.26
N THR A 683 31.36 20.76 -2.15
CA THR A 683 30.07 21.45 -2.08
C THR A 683 29.04 20.34 -1.98
N PRO A 684 28.27 20.25 -0.87
CA PRO A 684 27.28 19.19 -0.77
C PRO A 684 26.41 19.28 -2.02
N PRO A 685 26.12 18.14 -2.68
CA PRO A 685 25.29 18.18 -3.88
C PRO A 685 23.99 18.92 -3.52
N PRO A 686 23.51 19.83 -4.38
CA PRO A 686 22.28 20.56 -4.12
C PRO A 686 21.19 19.56 -3.71
N GLY A 687 20.64 19.71 -2.50
CA GLY A 687 19.59 18.83 -1.96
C GLY A 687 19.96 17.90 -0.79
N LYS A 688 21.23 17.79 -0.37
CA LYS A 688 21.58 17.09 0.88
C LYS A 688 21.99 18.07 1.98
N ARG A 689 21.06 18.41 2.88
CA ARG A 689 21.42 19.04 4.17
C ARG A 689 22.20 18.02 5.02
N PRO A 690 23.39 18.36 5.57
CA PRO A 690 24.02 17.54 6.58
C PRO A 690 23.13 17.50 7.83
N ALA A 691 22.92 16.30 8.39
CA ALA A 691 22.16 16.13 9.62
C ALA A 691 22.91 16.81 10.78
N GLY A 692 22.33 17.90 11.33
CA GLY A 692 22.82 18.54 12.56
C GLY A 692 23.15 20.03 12.49
N MET A 693 23.11 20.68 11.32
CA MET A 693 23.29 22.14 11.25
C MET A 693 21.96 22.88 11.44
N THR A 694 21.84 23.62 12.54
CA THR A 694 20.81 24.65 12.74
C THR A 694 21.21 25.87 11.90
N PRO A 695 20.28 26.52 11.16
CA PRO A 695 20.64 27.73 10.41
C PRO A 695 21.06 28.85 11.38
N PRO A 696 22.07 29.68 11.03
CA PRO A 696 22.36 30.89 11.80
C PRO A 696 21.11 31.78 11.78
N SER A 697 20.71 32.24 12.96
CA SER A 697 19.46 32.96 13.19
C SER A 697 19.46 34.43 12.72
N ASP A 698 20.53 34.92 12.11
CA ASP A 698 20.59 36.29 11.58
C ASP A 698 21.46 36.36 10.31
N MET A 699 20.81 36.28 9.15
CA MET A 699 21.30 36.98 7.95
C MET A 699 20.17 37.88 7.47
N GLY A 700 20.15 39.09 8.02
CA GLY A 700 19.23 40.15 7.62
C GLY A 700 19.55 40.63 6.20
N LEU A 701 18.81 40.13 5.21
CA LEU A 701 18.71 40.78 3.92
C LEU A 701 17.83 42.03 4.09
N GLY A 702 18.47 43.15 4.41
CA GLY A 702 17.82 44.46 4.47
C GLY A 702 17.41 44.94 3.07
N PHE A 703 16.15 44.75 2.70
CA PHE A 703 15.55 45.48 1.59
C PHE A 703 14.96 46.80 2.11
N SER A 704 15.73 47.89 1.98
CA SER A 704 15.21 49.24 2.12
C SER A 704 14.51 49.65 0.82
N GLY A 705 13.20 49.51 0.77
CA GLY A 705 12.34 50.09 -0.27
C GLY A 705 11.56 51.28 0.28
N SER A 706 12.14 52.48 0.20
CA SER A 706 11.46 53.74 0.49
C SER A 706 10.65 54.20 -0.73
N GLY A 707 9.33 54.31 -0.55
CA GLY A 707 8.45 55.38 -1.04
C GLY A 707 8.33 55.66 -2.54
N SER A 708 7.15 55.38 -3.10
CA SER A 708 6.14 56.41 -3.45
C SER A 708 4.83 55.75 -3.85
#